data_AF-A0A1D8RUH8-F1
#
_entry.id   AF-A0A1D8RUH8-F1
#
_cell.length_a   1.000
_cell.length_b   1.000
_cell.length_c   1.000
_cell.angle_alpha   90.00
_cell.angle_beta   90.00
_cell.angle_gamma   90.00
#
_symmetry.space_group_name_H-M   'P 1'
#
loop_
_entity.id
_entity.type
_entity.pdbx_description
1 polymer ?
#
loop_
_entity_poly.entity_id
_entity_poly.type
_entity_poly.pdbx_seq_one_letter_code
_entity_poly.pdbx_strand_id
1 'polypeptide(L)'
;MTVVTDFTLAKNQYISDLDVEVKHQLTHLEAPTGRGKTTYIVNKLSKRSKIIMVCPVNVQVKQLAHDFRDNHKVQCITSDDKSNSLHGDIIICVYDQLTKILDSGIHPSHYVLVIDEAHKLYQAANYRSKALSVLLDAISDGVFKQVLTVSATFQPDIFPFDFDEQIVIKHELDQKPACDVVFHKKKDFMDQYLLSALPSKGQISIIRLNNKEQIKHAKLCFEQQNLRVFEIHSDNQKSPEVIKFLETSLIGDYDIVLTTSLLDEAINIKNTNIESIHVYHKLHSDEINQFIGRTRKSQPHVHLHLLENELNREDIDIAKERRKVEDLCDSALTYCLNITEKPSQFSRVVTDINMTTKSCQRFEPLFYDYREGVEPSVNNVSILAKLYEISMEAQYVNDDSLKYALLCTNCFSSVDIFDSGITGENEEIDGIIEQASAMQASTRVAAVDECALEIGATADNISNVSMDDIDTLAQSLTNTGIKGEISKEWLGLCQILSVADALDAVRNNRTAEIWAFQKSVEHFIHLRSFFDVLKADLKVHGQVKLVGSDNINKYFIKTLSQVAKEQKGFKKFIKKLNISGIEVLENNKFKVSNRFIYKLIRECTDGELYRSGGVPQFTITRIGPFGYDYNINVLRHSSNQPRVRRVA
;
A
#
# COMPACT_ATOMS: atom_id res chain seq x y z
N MET A 1 18.77 -26.35 11.61
CA MET A 1 17.66 -26.56 12.58
C MET A 1 17.68 -25.37 13.50
N THR A 2 16.57 -24.64 13.59
CA THR A 2 16.43 -23.49 14.50
C THR A 2 16.37 -23.95 15.95
N VAL A 3 17.16 -23.33 16.82
CA VAL A 3 17.11 -23.56 18.27
C VAL A 3 15.96 -22.74 18.85
N VAL A 4 14.99 -23.38 19.50
CA VAL A 4 13.85 -22.69 20.11
C VAL A 4 13.97 -22.71 21.64
N THR A 5 13.87 -21.55 22.27
CA THR A 5 13.89 -21.39 23.73
C THR A 5 12.63 -20.66 24.20
N ASP A 6 11.83 -21.29 25.07
CA ASP A 6 10.61 -20.71 25.63
C ASP A 6 10.83 -20.18 27.06
N PHE A 7 10.28 -19.00 27.33
CA PHE A 7 10.16 -18.42 28.67
C PHE A 7 8.71 -18.01 28.95
N THR A 8 8.32 -17.96 30.22
CA THR A 8 7.03 -17.42 30.66
C THR A 8 7.25 -16.37 31.74
N LEU A 9 6.69 -15.17 31.52
CA LEU A 9 6.74 -14.08 32.48
C LEU A 9 5.58 -14.20 33.48
N ALA A 10 5.88 -14.06 34.76
CA ALA A 10 4.86 -13.79 35.77
C ALA A 10 4.27 -12.37 35.61
N LYS A 11 3.10 -12.12 36.22
CA LYS A 11 2.29 -10.88 36.08
C LYS A 11 3.10 -9.57 36.21
N ASN A 12 4.07 -9.53 37.12
CA ASN A 12 4.90 -8.36 37.42
C ASN A 12 6.36 -8.50 36.96
N GLN A 13 6.65 -9.51 36.14
CA GLN A 13 7.98 -9.78 35.63
C GLN A 13 8.18 -9.11 34.27
N TYR A 14 9.40 -8.62 34.06
CA TYR A 14 9.87 -8.06 32.80
C TYR A 14 10.92 -8.98 32.18
N ILE A 15 11.19 -8.79 30.89
CA ILE A 15 12.20 -9.58 30.16
C ILE A 15 13.60 -9.45 30.81
N SER A 16 13.90 -8.30 31.41
CA SER A 16 15.15 -8.04 32.13
C SER A 16 15.38 -8.92 33.36
N ASP A 17 14.32 -9.55 33.87
CA ASP A 17 14.33 -10.44 35.03
C ASP A 17 14.57 -11.91 34.63
N LEU A 18 14.55 -12.20 33.32
CA LEU A 18 14.89 -13.49 32.75
C LEU A 18 16.38 -13.52 32.37
N ASP A 19 16.99 -14.71 32.41
CA ASP A 19 18.36 -14.93 31.95
C ASP A 19 18.37 -15.24 30.44
N VAL A 20 17.97 -14.24 29.65
CA VAL A 20 17.91 -14.35 28.18
C VAL A 20 19.29 -14.06 27.60
N GLU A 21 19.85 -15.01 26.86
CA GLU A 21 21.12 -14.87 26.14
C GLU A 21 20.92 -15.01 24.64
N VAL A 22 21.49 -14.08 23.86
CA VAL A 22 21.48 -14.11 22.38
C VAL A 22 22.81 -14.67 21.89
N LYS A 23 22.82 -15.90 21.37
CA LYS A 23 24.07 -16.63 21.09
C LYS A 23 24.37 -16.81 19.61
N HIS A 24 23.35 -16.79 18.76
CA HIS A 24 23.49 -17.14 17.35
C HIS A 24 23.59 -15.91 16.45
N GLN A 25 23.90 -16.13 15.17
CA GLN A 25 24.13 -15.05 14.20
C GLN A 25 22.82 -14.33 13.90
N LEU A 26 21.76 -15.05 13.55
CA LEU A 26 20.43 -14.51 13.31
C LEU A 26 19.44 -15.06 14.35
N THR A 27 19.05 -14.22 15.29
CA THR A 27 18.14 -14.57 16.39
C THR A 27 16.82 -13.79 16.29
N HIS A 28 15.70 -14.46 16.55
CA HIS A 28 14.40 -13.82 16.75
C HIS A 28 14.01 -13.80 18.23
N LEU A 29 13.67 -12.62 18.75
CA LEU A 29 13.08 -12.45 20.08
C LEU A 29 11.59 -12.10 19.92
N GLU A 30 10.75 -13.08 20.20
CA GLU A 30 9.30 -12.93 20.23
C GLU A 30 8.86 -12.61 21.66
N ALA A 31 8.33 -11.40 21.88
CA ALA A 31 7.83 -11.01 23.20
C ALA A 31 6.68 -9.99 23.15
N PRO A 32 5.70 -10.07 24.08
CA PRO A 32 4.57 -9.17 24.16
C PRO A 32 4.95 -7.68 24.22
N THR A 33 4.06 -6.82 23.75
CA THR A 33 4.25 -5.36 23.89
C THR A 33 4.17 -4.94 25.35
N GLY A 34 4.94 -3.92 25.75
CA GLY A 34 4.93 -3.39 27.12
C GLY A 34 5.71 -4.19 28.17
N ARG A 35 6.38 -5.31 27.81
CA ARG A 35 7.16 -6.15 28.75
C ARG A 35 8.66 -5.82 28.83
N GLY A 36 9.06 -4.64 28.37
CA GLY A 36 10.42 -4.13 28.53
C GLY A 36 11.44 -4.64 27.51
N LYS A 37 11.01 -4.95 26.28
CA LYS A 37 11.92 -5.36 25.18
C LYS A 37 13.07 -4.38 24.97
N THR A 38 12.74 -3.10 24.77
CA THR A 38 13.72 -2.04 24.60
C THR A 38 14.60 -1.86 25.83
N THR A 39 14.02 -1.94 27.03
CA THR A 39 14.76 -1.88 28.30
C THR A 39 15.78 -3.03 28.41
N TYR A 40 15.42 -4.24 28.02
CA TYR A 40 16.35 -5.38 27.98
C TYR A 40 17.51 -5.12 27.00
N ILE A 41 17.21 -4.68 25.78
CA ILE A 41 18.22 -4.37 24.76
C ILE A 41 19.20 -3.29 25.28
N VAL A 42 18.68 -2.17 25.76
CA VAL A 42 19.50 -1.02 26.17
C VAL A 42 20.24 -1.25 27.49
N ASN A 43 19.67 -1.97 28.46
CA ASN A 43 20.26 -2.09 29.81
C ASN A 43 20.94 -3.43 30.11
N LYS A 44 20.63 -4.50 29.37
CA LYS A 44 21.23 -5.83 29.57
C LYS A 44 22.12 -6.21 28.40
N LEU A 45 21.60 -6.18 27.17
CA LEU A 45 22.36 -6.60 25.99
C LEU A 45 23.56 -5.68 25.72
N SER A 46 23.38 -4.37 25.90
CA SER A 46 24.43 -3.36 25.68
C SER A 46 25.65 -3.49 26.59
N LYS A 47 25.51 -4.19 27.73
CA LYS A 47 26.63 -4.44 28.65
C LYS A 47 27.65 -5.41 28.05
N ARG A 48 27.27 -6.21 27.06
CA ARG A 48 28.10 -7.26 26.44
C ARG A 48 28.53 -6.92 25.02
N SER A 49 27.81 -6.04 24.32
CA SER A 49 28.04 -5.69 22.92
C SER A 49 27.67 -4.24 22.63
N LYS A 50 28.30 -3.64 21.62
CA LYS A 50 27.79 -2.40 21.02
C LYS A 50 26.54 -2.69 20.22
N ILE A 51 25.62 -1.74 20.17
CA ILE A 51 24.28 -1.94 19.60
C ILE A 51 23.98 -0.87 18.56
N ILE A 52 23.42 -1.31 17.43
CA ILE A 52 22.65 -0.46 16.53
C ILE A 52 21.23 -0.97 16.58
N MET A 53 20.32 -0.20 17.17
CA MET A 53 18.90 -0.51 17.22
C MET A 53 18.19 0.33 16.18
N VAL A 54 17.49 -0.33 15.28
CA VAL A 54 16.68 0.32 14.24
C VAL A 54 15.20 0.15 14.59
N CYS A 55 14.46 1.26 14.54
CA CYS A 55 13.04 1.34 14.86
C CYS A 55 12.23 1.77 13.62
N PRO A 56 10.95 1.38 13.49
CA PRO A 56 10.16 1.78 12.34
C PRO A 56 9.91 3.30 12.28
N VAL A 57 9.55 3.97 13.37
CA VAL A 57 9.01 5.35 13.28
C VAL A 57 9.76 6.39 14.12
N ASN A 58 9.79 7.64 13.63
CA ASN A 58 10.45 8.76 14.31
C ASN A 58 9.89 9.02 15.72
N VAL A 59 8.58 8.86 15.90
CA VAL A 59 7.92 9.08 17.21
C VAL A 59 8.48 8.14 18.26
N GLN A 60 8.72 6.88 17.92
CA GLN A 60 9.31 5.89 18.82
C GLN A 60 10.74 6.27 19.19
N VAL A 61 11.57 6.67 18.22
CA VAL A 61 12.95 7.12 18.50
C VAL A 61 12.96 8.37 19.39
N LYS A 62 12.02 9.31 19.20
CA LYS A 62 11.87 10.49 20.05
C LYS A 62 11.48 10.13 21.49
N GLN A 63 10.57 9.16 21.67
CA GLN A 63 10.22 8.65 23.00
C GLN A 63 11.44 8.01 23.69
N LEU A 64 12.20 7.17 22.97
CA LEU A 64 13.41 6.55 23.50
C LEU A 64 14.51 7.59 23.82
N ALA A 65 14.64 8.63 23.00
CA ALA A 65 15.56 9.74 23.27
C ALA A 65 15.21 10.46 24.58
N HIS A 66 13.92 10.63 24.86
CA HIS A 66 13.45 11.20 26.12
C HIS A 66 13.71 10.25 27.31
N ASP A 67 13.39 8.96 27.16
CA ASP A 67 13.51 7.94 28.22
C ASP A 67 14.96 7.67 28.61
N PHE A 68 15.90 7.79 27.66
CA PHE A 68 17.33 7.55 27.86
C PHE A 68 18.20 8.81 27.79
N ARG A 69 17.61 10.01 27.93
CA ARG A 69 18.32 11.30 27.80
C ARG A 69 19.54 11.45 28.72
N ASP A 70 19.49 10.81 29.88
CA ASP A 70 20.54 10.87 30.91
C ASP A 70 21.64 9.81 30.68
N ASN A 71 21.51 8.95 29.67
CA ASN A 71 22.48 7.90 29.35
C ASN A 71 23.41 8.36 28.21
N HIS A 72 24.59 8.86 28.57
CA HIS A 72 25.61 9.34 27.61
C HIS A 72 26.14 8.28 26.62
N LYS A 73 25.82 7.00 26.82
CA LYS A 73 26.17 5.93 25.87
C LYS A 73 25.14 5.75 24.75
N VAL A 74 23.96 6.33 24.90
CA VAL A 74 22.84 6.21 23.96
C VAL A 74 22.80 7.45 23.09
N GLN A 75 22.86 7.25 21.77
CA GLN A 75 22.59 8.27 20.78
C GLN A 75 21.32 7.90 20.02
N CYS A 76 20.37 8.83 19.94
CA CYS A 76 19.14 8.66 19.17
C CYS A 76 19.17 9.51 17.90
N ILE A 77 18.85 8.94 16.75
CA ILE A 77 18.91 9.57 15.42
C ILE A 77 17.59 9.39 14.68
N THR A 78 16.90 10.49 14.43
CA THR A 78 15.64 10.57 13.69
C THR A 78 15.87 10.85 12.21
N SER A 79 14.80 10.84 11.41
CA SER A 79 14.87 11.18 9.98
C SER A 79 15.37 12.61 9.73
N ASP A 80 15.09 13.53 10.66
CA ASP A 80 15.35 14.96 10.54
C ASP A 80 16.81 15.32 10.89
N ASP A 81 17.55 14.38 11.49
CA ASP A 81 18.92 14.61 11.91
C ASP A 81 19.88 14.68 10.72
N LYS A 82 20.71 15.74 10.73
CA LYS A 82 21.70 16.04 9.70
C LYS A 82 23.14 15.77 10.12
N SER A 83 23.36 15.43 11.39
CA SER A 83 24.70 15.16 11.91
C SER A 83 25.13 13.74 11.50
N ASN A 84 26.34 13.64 10.94
CA ASN A 84 26.97 12.35 10.66
C ASN A 84 27.91 11.89 11.80
N SER A 85 28.01 12.67 12.89
CA SER A 85 28.84 12.28 14.03
C SER A 85 28.15 11.22 14.87
N LEU A 86 28.70 10.00 14.84
CA LEU A 86 28.27 8.92 15.71
C LEU A 86 29.06 8.96 17.02
N HIS A 87 28.35 8.89 18.14
CA HIS A 87 28.91 8.80 19.48
C HIS A 87 28.09 7.81 20.31
N GLY A 88 28.75 7.16 21.27
CA GLY A 88 28.10 6.17 22.13
C GLY A 88 28.28 4.72 21.68
N ASP A 89 27.99 3.81 22.61
CA ASP A 89 28.04 2.36 22.40
C ASP A 89 26.70 1.82 21.86
N ILE A 90 25.63 2.63 21.95
CA ILE A 90 24.26 2.29 21.59
C ILE A 90 23.73 3.38 20.67
N ILE A 91 23.51 3.04 19.41
CA ILE A 91 22.91 3.93 18.41
C ILE A 91 21.48 3.46 18.19
N ILE A 92 20.50 4.31 18.45
CA ILE A 92 19.08 4.06 18.21
C ILE A 92 18.65 4.95 17.06
N CYS A 93 18.11 4.40 15.99
CA CYS A 93 17.71 5.20 14.83
C CYS A 93 16.47 4.66 14.15
N VAL A 94 15.89 5.43 13.22
CA VAL A 94 14.86 4.89 12.33
C VAL A 94 15.47 4.05 11.21
N TYR A 95 14.71 3.09 10.68
CA TYR A 95 15.13 2.22 9.57
C TYR A 95 15.84 2.96 8.44
N ASP A 96 15.31 4.12 8.01
CA ASP A 96 15.83 4.94 6.90
C ASP A 96 17.24 5.52 7.14
N GLN A 97 17.72 5.53 8.38
CA GLN A 97 19.04 6.07 8.71
C GLN A 97 20.14 5.00 8.70
N LEU A 98 19.79 3.71 8.59
CA LEU A 98 20.80 2.65 8.65
C LEU A 98 21.86 2.78 7.55
N THR A 99 21.48 3.10 6.31
CA THR A 99 22.43 3.33 5.21
C THR A 99 23.46 4.40 5.56
N LYS A 100 22.99 5.55 6.07
CA LYS A 100 23.88 6.66 6.46
C LYS A 100 24.82 6.28 7.62
N ILE A 101 24.33 5.46 8.55
CA ILE A 101 25.14 4.95 9.67
C ILE A 101 26.23 4.03 9.14
N LEU A 102 25.91 3.13 8.20
CA LEU A 102 26.88 2.25 7.54
C LEU A 102 27.92 3.08 6.74
N ASP A 103 27.47 4.11 6.04
CA ASP A 103 28.33 5.01 5.24
C ASP A 103 29.25 5.90 6.11
N SER A 104 29.00 6.02 7.41
CA SER A 104 29.82 6.85 8.30
C SER A 104 31.17 6.21 8.67
N GLY A 105 31.48 5.04 8.11
CA GLY A 105 32.73 4.33 8.34
C GLY A 105 32.77 3.46 9.61
N ILE A 106 31.61 3.12 10.19
CA ILE A 106 31.57 2.11 11.26
C ILE A 106 31.98 0.73 10.72
N HIS A 107 32.47 -0.12 11.59
CA HIS A 107 32.68 -1.55 11.28
C HIS A 107 31.50 -2.37 11.81
N PRO A 108 30.57 -2.84 10.95
CA PRO A 108 29.36 -3.56 11.39
C PRO A 108 29.65 -4.78 12.26
N SER A 109 30.77 -5.45 12.03
CA SER A 109 31.24 -6.62 12.81
C SER A 109 31.49 -6.34 14.29
N HIS A 110 31.56 -5.06 14.71
CA HIS A 110 31.66 -4.67 16.12
C HIS A 110 30.31 -4.48 16.81
N TYR A 111 29.21 -4.47 16.04
CA TYR A 111 27.87 -4.14 16.51
C TYR A 111 26.93 -5.33 16.38
N VAL A 112 26.03 -5.46 17.35
CA VAL A 112 24.80 -6.24 17.20
C VAL A 112 23.75 -5.32 16.57
N LEU A 113 23.21 -5.73 15.42
CA LEU A 113 22.07 -5.05 14.81
C LEU A 113 20.79 -5.55 15.47
N VAL A 114 19.99 -4.65 16.01
CA VAL A 114 18.69 -4.96 16.61
C VAL A 114 17.61 -4.33 15.76
N ILE A 115 16.76 -5.16 15.15
CA ILE A 115 15.62 -4.71 14.33
C ILE A 115 14.37 -4.80 15.18
N ASP A 116 13.92 -3.66 15.71
CA ASP A 116 12.70 -3.59 16.50
C ASP A 116 11.46 -3.55 15.61
N GLU A 117 10.34 -4.08 16.11
CA GLU A 117 9.10 -4.30 15.36
C GLU A 117 9.33 -5.01 14.02
N ALA A 118 10.11 -6.11 14.02
CA ALA A 118 10.58 -6.80 12.82
C ALA A 118 9.47 -7.28 11.85
N HIS A 119 8.22 -7.40 12.32
CA HIS A 119 7.07 -7.64 11.44
C HIS A 119 6.88 -6.52 10.40
N LYS A 120 7.43 -5.31 10.64
CA LYS A 120 7.42 -4.21 9.68
C LYS A 120 8.28 -4.44 8.45
N LEU A 121 9.18 -5.43 8.47
CA LEU A 121 9.95 -5.84 7.28
C LEU A 121 9.05 -6.32 6.14
N TYR A 122 7.86 -6.87 6.44
CA TYR A 122 6.88 -7.28 5.43
C TYR A 122 5.61 -6.39 5.43
N GLN A 123 5.16 -5.87 6.59
CA GLN A 123 3.97 -5.00 6.63
C GLN A 123 4.19 -3.62 5.98
N ALA A 124 5.39 -3.03 6.12
CA ALA A 124 5.70 -1.72 5.55
C ALA A 124 6.35 -1.79 4.15
N ALA A 125 6.51 -2.99 3.62
CA ALA A 125 7.27 -3.25 2.39
C ALA A 125 6.69 -2.57 1.15
N ASN A 126 5.38 -2.34 1.11
CA ASN A 126 4.73 -1.63 0.00
C ASN A 126 5.08 -0.15 -0.09
N TYR A 127 5.55 0.50 0.98
CA TYR A 127 5.79 1.95 0.99
C TYR A 127 7.15 2.39 1.55
N ARG A 128 7.97 1.47 2.09
CA ARG A 128 9.34 1.77 2.61
C ARG A 128 10.43 0.92 2.00
N SER A 129 10.26 0.52 0.73
CA SER A 129 11.13 -0.43 0.04
C SER A 129 12.63 -0.15 0.20
N LYS A 130 13.05 1.11 0.03
CA LYS A 130 14.46 1.50 0.12
C LYS A 130 15.09 1.30 1.50
N ALA A 131 14.37 1.59 2.58
CA ALA A 131 14.89 1.41 3.93
C ALA A 131 14.94 -0.08 4.29
N LEU A 132 13.92 -0.84 3.87
CA LEU A 132 13.84 -2.27 4.15
C LEU A 132 14.84 -3.09 3.34
N SER A 133 15.17 -2.70 2.10
CA SER A 133 16.18 -3.42 1.31
C SER A 133 17.51 -3.46 2.05
N VAL A 134 17.94 -2.33 2.60
CA VAL A 134 19.17 -2.20 3.39
C VAL A 134 19.14 -3.09 4.63
N LEU A 135 17.96 -3.25 5.26
CA LEU A 135 17.81 -4.16 6.41
C LEU A 135 17.89 -5.62 6.00
N LEU A 136 17.30 -6.00 4.87
CA LEU A 136 17.39 -7.36 4.34
C LEU A 136 18.83 -7.69 3.94
N ASP A 137 19.51 -6.76 3.27
CA ASP A 137 20.93 -6.89 2.90
C ASP A 137 21.81 -7.04 4.15
N ALA A 138 21.56 -6.23 5.19
CA ALA A 138 22.25 -6.34 6.47
C ALA A 138 22.06 -7.70 7.17
N ILE A 139 20.92 -8.37 6.96
CA ILE A 139 20.68 -9.73 7.44
C ILE A 139 21.41 -10.74 6.56
N SER A 140 21.26 -10.66 5.24
CA SER A 140 21.80 -11.65 4.29
C SER A 140 23.32 -11.65 4.22
N ASP A 141 23.95 -10.48 4.31
CA ASP A 141 25.39 -10.32 4.11
C ASP A 141 26.20 -10.82 5.31
N GLY A 142 25.55 -11.00 6.46
CA GLY A 142 26.20 -11.51 7.68
C GLY A 142 27.33 -10.61 8.21
N VAL A 143 27.34 -9.32 7.84
CA VAL A 143 28.44 -8.38 8.17
C VAL A 143 28.43 -7.92 9.63
N PHE A 144 27.28 -7.99 10.29
CA PHE A 144 27.13 -7.64 11.70
C PHE A 144 27.62 -8.75 12.62
N LYS A 145 28.02 -8.39 13.85
CA LYS A 145 28.43 -9.39 14.85
C LYS A 145 27.33 -10.43 15.07
N GLN A 146 26.09 -9.95 15.20
CA GLN A 146 24.84 -10.70 15.30
C GLN A 146 23.71 -9.79 14.83
N VAL A 147 22.61 -10.38 14.38
CA VAL A 147 21.36 -9.70 14.08
C VAL A 147 20.26 -10.27 14.97
N LEU A 148 19.64 -9.39 15.75
CA LEU A 148 18.51 -9.68 16.62
C LEU A 148 17.26 -9.01 16.07
N THR A 149 16.31 -9.80 15.58
CA THR A 149 14.99 -9.31 15.22
C THR A 149 14.07 -9.39 16.44
N VAL A 150 13.21 -8.38 16.62
CA VAL A 150 12.38 -8.26 17.82
C VAL A 150 10.95 -7.95 17.43
N SER A 151 9.99 -8.74 17.89
CA SER A 151 8.58 -8.50 17.59
C SER A 151 7.63 -9.18 18.59
N ALA A 152 6.36 -8.77 18.61
CA ALA A 152 5.30 -9.50 19.31
C ALA A 152 4.48 -10.41 18.38
N THR A 153 4.52 -10.17 17.07
CA THR A 153 3.62 -10.78 16.09
C THR A 153 4.40 -11.05 14.81
N PHE A 154 5.31 -12.02 14.87
CA PHE A 154 6.21 -12.35 13.77
C PHE A 154 5.70 -13.56 13.00
N GLN A 155 5.86 -13.54 11.68
CA GLN A 155 5.44 -14.64 10.80
C GLN A 155 6.65 -15.28 10.11
N PRO A 156 7.18 -16.38 10.66
CA PRO A 156 8.32 -17.09 10.08
C PRO A 156 8.06 -17.55 8.64
N ASP A 157 6.84 -18.01 8.33
CA ASP A 157 6.49 -18.61 7.04
C ASP A 157 6.62 -17.65 5.84
N ILE A 158 6.50 -16.34 6.07
CA ILE A 158 6.64 -15.31 5.03
C ILE A 158 7.99 -14.57 5.09
N PHE A 159 8.75 -14.73 6.16
CA PHE A 159 10.08 -14.16 6.27
C PHE A 159 11.04 -14.86 5.28
N PRO A 160 12.07 -14.18 4.73
CA PRO A 160 12.91 -14.77 3.69
C PRO A 160 14.12 -15.51 4.23
N PHE A 161 14.35 -15.51 5.55
CA PHE A 161 15.52 -16.10 6.19
C PHE A 161 15.10 -17.10 7.27
N ASP A 162 15.86 -18.19 7.38
CA ASP A 162 15.73 -19.11 8.51
C ASP A 162 16.47 -18.54 9.72
N PHE A 163 15.84 -18.59 10.89
CA PHE A 163 16.51 -18.22 12.13
C PHE A 163 17.45 -19.34 12.61
N ASP A 164 18.59 -18.95 13.14
CA ASP A 164 19.45 -19.86 13.90
C ASP A 164 18.85 -20.13 15.28
N GLU A 165 18.24 -19.11 15.88
CA GLU A 165 17.66 -19.15 17.22
C GLU A 165 16.35 -18.36 17.29
N GLN A 166 15.35 -18.91 17.98
CA GLN A 166 14.11 -18.23 18.32
C GLN A 166 13.90 -18.29 19.84
N ILE A 167 13.74 -17.12 20.45
CA ILE A 167 13.48 -16.95 21.87
C ILE A 167 12.04 -16.46 22.01
N VAL A 168 11.16 -17.29 22.57
CA VAL A 168 9.74 -16.99 22.71
C VAL A 168 9.43 -16.70 24.17
N ILE A 169 8.97 -15.49 24.46
CA ILE A 169 8.60 -15.06 25.81
C ILE A 169 7.10 -14.89 25.88
N LYS A 170 6.42 -15.74 26.66
CA LYS A 170 4.97 -15.73 26.81
C LYS A 170 4.56 -14.93 28.06
N HIS A 171 3.43 -14.27 27.98
CA HIS A 171 2.77 -13.64 29.13
C HIS A 171 1.25 -13.76 28.96
N GLU A 172 0.56 -14.34 29.94
CA GLU A 172 -0.89 -14.43 29.91
C GLU A 172 -1.54 -13.09 30.27
N LEU A 173 -2.44 -12.61 29.41
CA LEU A 173 -3.25 -11.43 29.72
C LEU A 173 -4.34 -11.81 30.71
N ASP A 174 -4.54 -10.99 31.75
CA ASP A 174 -5.58 -11.22 32.76
C ASP A 174 -7.00 -11.22 32.14
N GLN A 175 -7.22 -10.40 31.10
CA GLN A 175 -8.50 -10.22 30.42
C GLN A 175 -8.28 -9.88 28.94
N LYS A 176 -9.19 -10.34 28.08
CA LYS A 176 -9.13 -10.18 26.61
C LYS A 176 -10.49 -9.69 26.09
N PRO A 177 -10.53 -8.74 25.15
CA PRO A 177 -11.79 -8.30 24.55
C PRO A 177 -12.49 -9.42 23.78
N ALA A 178 -13.80 -9.29 23.63
CA ALA A 178 -14.58 -10.08 22.68
C ALA A 178 -14.52 -9.42 21.29
N CYS A 179 -14.76 -10.22 20.25
CA CYS A 179 -14.79 -9.75 18.87
C CYS A 179 -16.01 -10.27 18.13
N ASP A 180 -16.75 -9.36 17.50
CA ASP A 180 -17.77 -9.69 16.52
C ASP A 180 -17.23 -9.47 15.11
N VAL A 181 -17.34 -10.47 14.25
CA VAL A 181 -17.15 -10.33 12.82
C VAL A 181 -18.52 -10.17 12.17
N VAL A 182 -18.71 -9.07 11.46
CA VAL A 182 -19.99 -8.70 10.85
C VAL A 182 -19.83 -8.67 9.33
N PHE A 183 -20.51 -9.58 8.64
CA PHE A 183 -20.54 -9.64 7.19
C PHE A 183 -21.66 -8.80 6.59
N HIS A 184 -21.32 -8.03 5.56
CA HIS A 184 -22.21 -7.14 4.84
C HIS A 184 -22.32 -7.56 3.38
N LYS A 185 -23.56 -7.69 2.89
CA LYS A 185 -23.84 -8.07 1.49
C LYS A 185 -23.38 -7.03 0.48
N LYS A 186 -23.47 -5.76 0.85
CA LYS A 186 -23.21 -4.62 -0.02
C LYS A 186 -22.44 -3.56 0.75
N LYS A 187 -21.67 -2.76 -0.01
CA LYS A 187 -20.95 -1.62 0.52
C LYS A 187 -21.88 -0.62 1.20
N ASP A 188 -23.02 -0.32 0.59
CA ASP A 188 -23.98 0.65 1.12
C ASP A 188 -24.47 0.27 2.53
N PHE A 189 -24.73 -1.02 2.77
CA PHE A 189 -25.13 -1.50 4.11
C PHE A 189 -24.00 -1.42 5.13
N MET A 190 -22.76 -1.63 4.70
CA MET A 190 -21.59 -1.45 5.57
C MET A 190 -21.37 0.03 5.91
N ASP A 191 -21.58 0.94 4.95
CA ASP A 191 -21.53 2.38 5.16
C ASP A 191 -22.69 2.85 6.08
N GLN A 192 -23.88 2.25 5.96
CA GLN A 192 -24.97 2.49 6.92
C GLN A 192 -24.61 2.01 8.33
N TYR A 193 -24.02 0.82 8.45
CA TYR A 193 -23.59 0.28 9.74
C TYR A 193 -22.53 1.17 10.40
N LEU A 194 -21.58 1.68 9.61
CA LEU A 194 -20.59 2.65 10.06
C LEU A 194 -21.23 3.84 10.76
N LEU A 195 -22.27 4.42 10.16
CA LEU A 195 -22.94 5.59 10.72
C LEU A 195 -23.86 5.25 11.90
N SER A 196 -24.23 3.98 12.07
CA SER A 196 -24.97 3.49 13.23
C SER A 196 -24.10 3.18 14.46
N ALA A 197 -22.76 3.21 14.33
CA ALA A 197 -21.81 2.92 15.40
C ALA A 197 -21.67 4.08 16.40
N LEU A 198 -22.77 4.42 17.07
CA LEU A 198 -22.86 5.54 18.01
C LEU A 198 -22.40 5.09 19.41
N PRO A 199 -21.41 5.78 20.03
CA PRO A 199 -21.00 5.49 21.39
C PRO A 199 -22.09 5.89 22.39
N SER A 200 -22.09 5.21 23.53
CA SER A 200 -22.81 5.62 24.73
C SER A 200 -22.32 6.99 25.22
N LYS A 201 -23.19 7.75 25.89
CA LYS A 201 -22.85 9.11 26.38
C LYS A 201 -21.58 9.10 27.25
N GLY A 202 -20.56 9.87 26.83
CA GLY A 202 -19.27 9.98 27.52
C GLY A 202 -18.28 8.84 27.24
N GLN A 203 -18.65 7.89 26.39
CA GLN A 203 -17.77 6.87 25.84
C GLN A 203 -17.21 7.31 24.49
N ILE A 204 -16.19 6.59 24.04
CA ILE A 204 -15.49 6.82 22.77
C ILE A 204 -15.54 5.54 21.94
N SER A 205 -15.91 5.69 20.67
CA SER A 205 -15.73 4.66 19.64
C SER A 205 -14.56 5.01 18.74
N ILE A 206 -13.65 4.07 18.53
CA ILE A 206 -12.52 4.24 17.61
C ILE A 206 -12.81 3.46 16.32
N ILE A 207 -12.75 4.14 15.19
CA ILE A 207 -13.06 3.57 13.88
C ILE A 207 -11.82 3.65 12.99
N ARG A 208 -11.33 2.49 12.57
CA ARG A 208 -10.21 2.35 11.64
C ARG A 208 -10.73 2.19 10.21
N LEU A 209 -10.50 3.21 9.39
CA LEU A 209 -10.79 3.27 7.96
C LEU A 209 -9.49 3.50 7.19
N ASN A 210 -9.10 2.59 6.31
CA ASN A 210 -7.88 2.76 5.51
C ASN A 210 -8.09 3.60 4.24
N ASN A 211 -8.94 4.63 4.30
CA ASN A 211 -9.26 5.50 3.18
C ASN A 211 -9.55 6.92 3.66
N LYS A 212 -8.71 7.89 3.25
CA LYS A 212 -8.83 9.30 3.66
C LYS A 212 -10.11 9.97 3.15
N GLU A 213 -10.56 9.62 1.95
CA GLU A 213 -11.82 10.15 1.40
C GLU A 213 -13.03 9.59 2.16
N GLN A 214 -12.97 8.31 2.55
CA GLN A 214 -14.00 7.72 3.43
C GLN A 214 -13.99 8.35 4.82
N ILE A 215 -12.81 8.68 5.39
CA ILE A 215 -12.72 9.41 6.66
C ILE A 215 -13.35 10.81 6.53
N LYS A 216 -13.02 11.56 5.48
CA LYS A 216 -13.60 12.89 5.24
C LYS A 216 -15.13 12.81 5.10
N HIS A 217 -15.65 11.82 4.37
CA HIS A 217 -17.09 11.61 4.20
C HIS A 217 -17.76 11.20 5.51
N ALA A 218 -17.23 10.19 6.20
CA ALA A 218 -17.76 9.72 7.49
C ALA A 218 -17.76 10.82 8.55
N LYS A 219 -16.73 11.69 8.57
CA LYS A 219 -16.68 12.86 9.45
C LYS A 219 -17.88 13.77 9.23
N LEU A 220 -18.18 14.14 7.99
CA LEU A 220 -19.35 14.97 7.66
C LEU A 220 -20.65 14.30 8.12
N CYS A 221 -20.80 13.00 7.88
CA CYS A 221 -21.99 12.25 8.28
C CYS A 221 -22.17 12.18 9.81
N PHE A 222 -21.10 11.98 10.58
CA PHE A 222 -21.17 11.98 12.05
C PHE A 222 -21.41 13.38 12.63
N GLU A 223 -20.81 14.42 12.05
CA GLU A 223 -21.04 15.81 12.47
C GLU A 223 -22.48 16.26 12.19
N GLN A 224 -23.12 15.80 11.10
CA GLN A 224 -24.56 15.99 10.84
C GLN A 224 -25.45 15.32 11.91
N GLN A 225 -24.94 14.29 12.60
CA GLN A 225 -25.60 13.64 13.74
C GLN A 225 -25.23 14.28 15.08
N ASN A 226 -24.59 15.46 15.09
CA ASN A 226 -24.14 16.21 16.27
C ASN A 226 -23.07 15.50 17.12
N LEU A 227 -22.27 14.61 16.51
CA LEU A 227 -21.12 13.99 17.17
C LEU A 227 -19.84 14.80 16.92
N ARG A 228 -18.95 14.79 17.90
CA ARG A 228 -17.61 15.38 17.76
C ARG A 228 -16.64 14.32 17.28
N VAL A 229 -16.04 14.61 16.14
CA VAL A 229 -15.17 13.68 15.44
C VAL A 229 -13.72 14.13 15.54
N PHE A 230 -12.85 13.24 16.01
CA PHE A 230 -11.41 13.42 15.97
C PHE A 230 -10.83 12.58 14.83
N GLU A 231 -10.35 13.23 13.78
CA GLU A 231 -9.70 12.54 12.65
C GLU A 231 -8.19 12.50 12.82
N ILE A 232 -7.58 11.35 12.54
CA ILE A 232 -6.12 11.16 12.63
C ILE A 232 -5.60 10.34 11.44
N HIS A 233 -4.85 11.00 10.56
CA HIS A 233 -4.17 10.39 9.42
C HIS A 233 -2.88 11.15 9.07
N SER A 234 -2.11 10.68 8.09
CA SER A 234 -0.79 11.23 7.76
C SER A 234 -0.78 12.74 7.47
N ASP A 235 -1.88 13.27 6.92
CA ASP A 235 -1.91 14.65 6.40
C ASP A 235 -2.22 15.67 7.50
N ASN A 236 -2.87 15.23 8.58
CA ASN A 236 -3.20 16.07 9.73
C ASN A 236 -2.35 15.74 10.97
N GLN A 237 -1.32 14.90 10.84
CA GLN A 237 -0.45 14.50 11.97
C GLN A 237 0.21 15.69 12.70
N LYS A 238 0.37 16.82 12.01
CA LYS A 238 0.93 18.06 12.56
C LYS A 238 -0.12 19.01 13.12
N SER A 239 -1.40 18.62 13.14
CA SER A 239 -2.45 19.46 13.71
C SER A 239 -2.23 19.61 15.22
N PRO A 240 -2.60 20.75 15.82
CA PRO A 240 -2.45 20.96 17.27
C PRO A 240 -3.15 19.89 18.11
N GLU A 241 -4.30 19.40 17.64
CA GLU A 241 -5.10 18.37 18.30
C GLU A 241 -4.40 17.01 18.30
N VAL A 242 -3.83 16.61 17.16
CA VAL A 242 -3.07 15.35 17.04
C VAL A 242 -1.79 15.42 17.85
N ILE A 243 -1.05 16.55 17.81
CA ILE A 243 0.16 16.73 18.63
C ILE A 243 -0.19 16.60 20.13
N LYS A 244 -1.25 17.27 20.58
CA LYS A 244 -1.71 17.18 21.97
C LYS A 244 -2.08 15.75 22.37
N PHE A 245 -2.77 15.01 21.50
CA PHE A 245 -3.06 13.60 21.73
C PHE A 245 -1.78 12.76 21.83
N LEU A 246 -0.81 12.94 20.92
CA LEU A 246 0.45 12.20 20.92
C LEU A 246 1.28 12.45 22.18
N GLU A 247 1.29 13.69 22.68
CA GLU A 247 2.01 14.07 23.90
C GLU A 247 1.33 13.55 25.17
N THR A 248 0.00 13.62 25.23
CA THR A 248 -0.76 13.25 26.44
C THR A 248 -1.15 11.77 26.48
N SER A 249 -1.14 11.08 25.34
CA SER A 249 -1.71 9.73 25.17
C SER A 249 -3.19 9.65 25.53
N LEU A 250 -3.91 10.78 25.48
CA LEU A 250 -5.32 10.91 25.88
C LEU A 250 -6.13 11.56 24.76
N ILE A 251 -7.21 10.91 24.36
CA ILE A 251 -8.23 11.49 23.49
C ILE A 251 -9.00 12.52 24.33
N GLY A 252 -9.17 13.71 23.75
CA GLY A 252 -9.88 14.82 24.37
C GLY A 252 -11.39 14.61 24.42
N ASP A 253 -12.13 15.71 24.34
CA ASP A 253 -13.58 15.70 24.44
C ASP A 253 -14.22 15.43 23.06
N TYR A 254 -14.09 14.18 22.61
CA TYR A 254 -14.59 13.66 21.34
C TYR A 254 -15.37 12.37 21.55
N ASP A 255 -16.32 12.10 20.65
CA ASP A 255 -17.20 10.93 20.71
C ASP A 255 -16.69 9.83 19.76
N ILE A 256 -16.23 10.23 18.57
CA ILE A 256 -15.70 9.33 17.54
C ILE A 256 -14.24 9.66 17.24
N VAL A 257 -13.40 8.64 17.13
CA VAL A 257 -12.05 8.77 16.53
C VAL A 257 -12.01 8.07 15.19
N LEU A 258 -11.80 8.81 14.11
CA LEU A 258 -11.57 8.25 12.77
C LEU A 258 -10.08 8.16 12.50
N THR A 259 -9.57 6.97 12.19
CA THR A 259 -8.14 6.79 11.98
C THR A 259 -7.79 5.85 10.83
N THR A 260 -6.57 5.98 10.33
CA THR A 260 -5.91 5.04 9.42
C THR A 260 -4.97 4.13 10.22
N SER A 261 -3.98 3.51 9.57
CA SER A 261 -2.95 2.73 10.25
C SER A 261 -1.99 3.55 11.13
N LEU A 262 -2.17 4.88 11.23
CA LEU A 262 -1.28 5.73 12.03
C LEU A 262 -1.32 5.39 13.52
N LEU A 263 -2.46 4.90 14.03
CA LEU A 263 -2.61 4.48 15.41
C LEU A 263 -2.26 3.01 15.67
N ASP A 264 -1.92 2.22 14.64
CA ASP A 264 -1.61 0.79 14.82
C ASP A 264 -0.33 0.59 15.65
N GLU A 265 0.55 1.60 15.68
CA GLU A 265 1.90 1.48 16.24
C GLU A 265 2.39 2.71 17.02
N ALA A 266 3.38 2.48 17.89
CA ALA A 266 4.17 3.48 18.62
C ALA A 266 3.40 4.48 19.51
N ILE A 267 2.07 4.39 19.56
CA ILE A 267 1.21 5.26 20.37
C ILE A 267 0.54 4.40 21.43
N ASN A 268 0.48 4.92 22.66
CA ASN A 268 -0.34 4.34 23.72
C ASN A 268 -1.59 5.19 23.87
N ILE A 269 -2.75 4.54 23.99
CA ILE A 269 -4.03 5.21 24.28
C ILE A 269 -4.40 4.85 25.72
N LYS A 270 -4.42 5.88 26.59
CA LYS A 270 -4.60 5.71 28.03
C LYS A 270 -6.01 6.04 28.53
N ASN A 271 -6.96 6.28 27.62
CA ASN A 271 -8.37 6.48 27.95
C ASN A 271 -8.97 5.21 28.58
N THR A 272 -9.77 5.39 29.62
CA THR A 272 -10.52 4.32 30.30
C THR A 272 -11.96 4.18 29.77
N ASN A 273 -12.42 5.16 28.99
CA ASN A 273 -13.79 5.27 28.45
C ASN A 273 -13.86 4.93 26.96
N ILE A 274 -13.06 3.96 26.51
CA ILE A 274 -13.16 3.43 25.14
C ILE A 274 -14.13 2.25 25.21
N GLU A 275 -15.27 2.39 24.54
CA GLU A 275 -16.34 1.39 24.54
C GLU A 275 -16.13 0.37 23.43
N SER A 276 -15.86 0.84 22.21
CA SER A 276 -15.69 -0.04 21.06
C SER A 276 -14.57 0.37 20.12
N ILE A 277 -14.06 -0.63 19.39
CA ILE A 277 -13.16 -0.47 18.25
C ILE A 277 -13.83 -1.11 17.04
N HIS A 278 -13.97 -0.34 15.96
CA HIS A 278 -14.49 -0.82 14.68
C HIS A 278 -13.37 -0.85 13.64
N VAL A 279 -13.15 -2.00 13.03
CA VAL A 279 -12.19 -2.19 11.94
C VAL A 279 -12.97 -2.53 10.67
N TYR A 280 -12.82 -1.71 9.63
CA TYR A 280 -13.49 -1.95 8.35
C TYR A 280 -12.52 -2.53 7.34
N HIS A 281 -13.05 -3.46 6.53
CA HIS A 281 -12.33 -4.24 5.52
C HIS A 281 -11.33 -5.24 6.11
N LYS A 282 -10.80 -6.09 5.24
CA LYS A 282 -9.74 -7.03 5.61
C LYS A 282 -8.56 -6.33 6.26
N LEU A 283 -8.08 -6.92 7.35
CA LEU A 283 -6.85 -6.54 8.00
C LEU A 283 -6.21 -7.81 8.57
N HIS A 284 -4.89 -7.94 8.45
CA HIS A 284 -4.22 -9.09 9.05
C HIS A 284 -4.50 -9.15 10.56
N SER A 285 -4.74 -10.34 11.09
CA SER A 285 -5.07 -10.55 12.51
C SER A 285 -4.03 -9.95 13.45
N ASP A 286 -2.75 -9.98 13.06
CA ASP A 286 -1.65 -9.37 13.81
C ASP A 286 -1.74 -7.85 13.88
N GLU A 287 -2.15 -7.18 12.80
CA GLU A 287 -2.37 -5.73 12.81
C GLU A 287 -3.57 -5.37 13.70
N ILE A 288 -4.64 -6.18 13.66
CA ILE A 288 -5.79 -6.02 14.57
C ILE A 288 -5.32 -6.14 16.03
N ASN A 289 -4.54 -7.17 16.35
CA ASN A 289 -3.99 -7.38 17.70
C ASN A 289 -3.08 -6.21 18.14
N GLN A 290 -2.22 -5.72 17.23
CA GLN A 290 -1.37 -4.57 17.52
C GLN A 290 -2.16 -3.30 17.78
N PHE A 291 -3.22 -3.05 17.01
CA PHE A 291 -4.06 -1.87 17.14
C PHE A 291 -4.86 -1.88 18.44
N ILE A 292 -5.52 -3.00 18.75
CA ILE A 292 -6.23 -3.19 20.04
C ILE A 292 -5.25 -3.10 21.20
N GLY A 293 -4.05 -3.65 21.05
CA GLY A 293 -2.98 -3.58 22.05
C GLY A 293 -2.57 -2.16 22.44
N ARG A 294 -3.00 -1.12 21.70
CA ARG A 294 -2.74 0.29 22.04
C ARG A 294 -3.67 0.84 23.11
N THR A 295 -4.86 0.27 23.32
CA THR A 295 -5.78 0.67 24.38
C THR A 295 -5.35 0.06 25.72
N ARG A 296 -4.41 0.70 26.41
CA ARG A 296 -3.72 0.11 27.57
C ARG A 296 -4.55 0.07 28.86
N LYS A 297 -5.61 0.89 28.94
CA LYS A 297 -6.43 1.07 30.16
C LYS A 297 -7.91 0.74 29.97
N SER A 298 -8.29 0.26 28.79
CA SER A 298 -9.66 -0.08 28.42
C SER A 298 -9.67 -1.43 27.72
N GLN A 299 -10.83 -2.08 27.75
CA GLN A 299 -11.06 -3.36 27.08
C GLN A 299 -12.26 -3.19 26.16
N PRO A 300 -12.08 -2.47 25.04
CA PRO A 300 -13.19 -2.16 24.16
C PRO A 300 -13.71 -3.44 23.50
N HIS A 301 -15.01 -3.44 23.21
CA HIS A 301 -15.59 -4.45 22.35
C HIS A 301 -15.13 -4.25 20.90
N VAL A 302 -14.72 -5.31 20.20
CA VAL A 302 -14.15 -5.19 18.86
C VAL A 302 -15.14 -5.65 17.81
N HIS A 303 -15.33 -4.84 16.78
CA HIS A 303 -16.15 -5.19 15.62
C HIS A 303 -15.28 -5.18 14.35
N LEU A 304 -15.22 -6.31 13.65
CA LEU A 304 -14.59 -6.44 12.34
C LEU A 304 -15.67 -6.47 11.27
N HIS A 305 -15.75 -5.44 10.45
CA HIS A 305 -16.75 -5.29 9.39
C HIS A 305 -16.16 -5.69 8.04
N LEU A 306 -16.77 -6.68 7.41
CA LEU A 306 -16.32 -7.25 6.14
C LEU A 306 -17.45 -7.28 5.12
N LEU A 307 -17.13 -7.16 3.84
CA LEU A 307 -18.04 -7.50 2.77
C LEU A 307 -18.06 -9.02 2.55
N GLU A 308 -19.20 -9.59 2.17
CA GLU A 308 -19.28 -11.04 1.87
C GLU A 308 -18.31 -11.47 0.75
N ASN A 309 -18.00 -10.56 -0.18
CA ASN A 309 -17.04 -10.81 -1.27
C ASN A 309 -15.57 -10.71 -0.83
N GLU A 310 -15.31 -10.35 0.42
CA GLU A 310 -13.99 -10.37 1.01
C GLU A 310 -13.62 -11.80 1.48
N LEU A 311 -14.53 -12.76 1.58
CA LEU A 311 -14.10 -14.14 1.81
C LEU A 311 -13.48 -14.76 0.55
N ASN A 312 -12.23 -15.22 0.68
CA ASN A 312 -11.45 -15.90 -0.36
C ASN A 312 -11.84 -17.37 -0.40
N ARG A 313 -12.88 -17.74 -1.15
CA ARG A 313 -13.42 -19.12 -1.17
C ARG A 313 -12.50 -20.18 -1.83
N GLU A 314 -11.21 -19.89 -1.94
CA GLU A 314 -10.17 -20.76 -2.49
C GLU A 314 -9.11 -20.99 -1.41
N ASP A 315 -8.74 -22.26 -1.18
CA ASP A 315 -7.67 -22.60 -0.25
C ASP A 315 -6.33 -22.04 -0.72
N ILE A 316 -5.59 -21.44 0.22
CA ILE A 316 -4.29 -20.81 -0.04
C ILE A 316 -3.20 -21.59 0.70
N ASP A 317 -2.29 -22.18 -0.06
CA ASP A 317 -1.04 -22.75 0.45
C ASP A 317 0.09 -21.73 0.27
N ILE A 318 0.52 -21.12 1.38
CA ILE A 318 1.53 -20.05 1.39
C ILE A 318 2.84 -20.50 0.74
N ALA A 319 3.29 -21.75 0.95
CA ALA A 319 4.53 -22.24 0.38
C ALA A 319 4.43 -22.46 -1.14
N LYS A 320 3.25 -22.87 -1.62
CA LYS A 320 2.96 -22.96 -3.05
C LYS A 320 2.89 -21.57 -3.69
N GLU A 321 2.21 -20.62 -3.07
CA GLU A 321 2.12 -19.25 -3.58
C GLU A 321 3.48 -18.54 -3.58
N ARG A 322 4.31 -18.75 -2.54
CA ARG A 322 5.69 -18.25 -2.51
C ARG A 322 6.49 -18.66 -3.74
N ARG A 323 6.49 -19.97 -4.06
CA ARG A 323 7.17 -20.48 -5.27
C ARG A 323 6.65 -19.84 -6.55
N LYS A 324 5.35 -19.56 -6.65
CA LYS A 324 4.78 -18.87 -7.82
C LYS A 324 5.27 -17.43 -7.93
N VAL A 325 5.33 -16.71 -6.82
CA VAL A 325 5.81 -15.31 -6.77
C VAL A 325 7.30 -15.25 -7.15
N GLU A 326 8.13 -16.11 -6.56
CA GLU A 326 9.56 -16.21 -6.85
C GLU A 326 9.80 -16.59 -8.33
N ASP A 327 9.10 -17.60 -8.85
CA ASP A 327 9.17 -18.02 -10.27
C ASP A 327 8.81 -16.87 -11.25
N LEU A 328 7.85 -16.03 -10.86
CA LEU A 328 7.44 -14.86 -11.64
C LEU A 328 8.53 -13.81 -11.64
N CYS A 329 9.13 -13.51 -10.48
CA CYS A 329 10.27 -12.59 -10.36
C CYS A 329 11.46 -13.06 -11.21
N ASP A 330 11.82 -14.33 -11.14
CA ASP A 330 12.91 -14.91 -11.96
C ASP A 330 12.61 -14.81 -13.46
N SER A 331 11.35 -15.06 -13.85
CA SER A 331 10.93 -14.93 -15.24
C SER A 331 10.92 -13.48 -15.71
N ALA A 332 10.56 -12.54 -14.84
CA ALA A 332 10.61 -11.11 -15.09
C ALA A 332 12.06 -10.61 -15.25
N LEU A 333 12.96 -11.03 -14.36
CA LEU A 333 14.38 -10.66 -14.42
C LEU A 333 15.03 -11.23 -15.68
N THR A 334 14.81 -12.52 -15.94
CA THR A 334 15.28 -13.17 -17.17
C THR A 334 14.79 -12.43 -18.42
N TYR A 335 13.52 -12.03 -18.45
CA TYR A 335 12.96 -11.29 -19.56
C TYR A 335 13.61 -9.90 -19.70
N CYS A 336 13.80 -9.17 -18.60
CA CYS A 336 14.49 -7.88 -18.56
C CYS A 336 15.88 -7.94 -19.20
N LEU A 337 16.71 -8.89 -18.74
CA LEU A 337 18.09 -9.08 -19.21
C LEU A 337 18.15 -9.54 -20.68
N ASN A 338 17.12 -10.21 -21.21
CA ASN A 338 17.08 -10.62 -22.62
C ASN A 338 16.64 -9.49 -23.58
N ILE A 339 15.97 -8.44 -23.09
CA ILE A 339 15.48 -7.34 -23.95
C ILE A 339 16.58 -6.31 -24.24
N THR A 340 17.45 -6.05 -23.26
CA THR A 340 18.51 -5.06 -23.40
C THR A 340 19.75 -5.50 -22.64
N GLU A 341 20.90 -5.33 -23.27
CA GLU A 341 22.23 -5.47 -22.66
C GLU A 341 22.81 -4.10 -22.26
N LYS A 342 22.12 -3.00 -22.61
CA LYS A 342 22.59 -1.63 -22.34
C LYS A 342 22.06 -1.12 -21.00
N PRO A 343 22.93 -0.76 -20.04
CA PRO A 343 22.52 -0.21 -18.74
C PRO A 343 21.59 1.01 -18.85
N SER A 344 21.80 1.86 -19.86
CA SER A 344 20.97 3.04 -20.11
C SER A 344 19.50 2.75 -20.44
N GLN A 345 19.17 1.51 -20.81
CA GLN A 345 17.81 1.09 -21.17
C GLN A 345 17.10 0.33 -20.05
N PHE A 346 17.80 -0.16 -19.03
CA PHE A 346 17.19 -0.92 -17.93
C PHE A 346 16.11 -0.15 -17.21
N SER A 347 16.29 1.15 -16.96
CA SER A 347 15.29 1.98 -16.27
C SER A 347 13.90 1.87 -16.90
N ARG A 348 13.82 2.01 -18.23
CA ARG A 348 12.56 1.90 -18.98
C ARG A 348 12.01 0.47 -18.96
N VAL A 349 12.85 -0.53 -19.21
CA VAL A 349 12.40 -1.94 -19.27
C VAL A 349 11.91 -2.42 -17.91
N VAL A 350 12.62 -2.11 -16.84
CA VAL A 350 12.23 -2.42 -15.46
C VAL A 350 10.91 -1.74 -15.10
N THR A 351 10.73 -0.48 -15.49
CA THR A 351 9.47 0.24 -15.28
C THR A 351 8.31 -0.45 -16.01
N ASP A 352 8.48 -0.80 -17.29
CA ASP A 352 7.46 -1.49 -18.07
C ASP A 352 7.08 -2.86 -17.46
N ILE A 353 8.09 -3.63 -17.02
CA ILE A 353 7.89 -4.94 -16.35
C ILE A 353 7.18 -4.77 -15.01
N ASN A 354 7.63 -3.83 -14.18
CA ASN A 354 7.05 -3.57 -12.87
C ASN A 354 5.62 -3.09 -12.98
N MET A 355 5.33 -2.15 -13.90
CA MET A 355 3.97 -1.66 -14.14
C MET A 355 3.04 -2.74 -14.69
N THR A 356 3.53 -3.58 -15.61
CA THR A 356 2.77 -4.73 -16.14
C THR A 356 2.46 -5.74 -15.02
N THR A 357 3.45 -6.06 -14.19
CA THR A 357 3.27 -7.02 -13.11
C THR A 357 2.38 -6.46 -12.01
N LYS A 358 2.53 -5.18 -11.66
CA LYS A 358 1.67 -4.51 -10.67
C LYS A 358 0.22 -4.46 -11.09
N SER A 359 -0.08 -4.26 -12.38
CA SER A 359 -1.47 -4.27 -12.85
C SER A 359 -2.11 -5.67 -12.85
N CYS A 360 -1.31 -6.73 -13.03
CA CYS A 360 -1.81 -8.11 -13.10
C CYS A 360 -1.78 -8.83 -11.75
N GLN A 361 -0.78 -8.55 -10.92
CA GLN A 361 -0.40 -9.31 -9.72
C GLN A 361 -0.23 -8.44 -8.47
N ARG A 362 -0.36 -7.10 -8.60
CA ARG A 362 -0.31 -6.10 -7.50
C ARG A 362 1.04 -5.90 -6.80
N PHE A 363 2.15 -6.29 -7.42
CA PHE A 363 3.49 -6.01 -6.88
C PHE A 363 4.53 -5.74 -7.99
N GLU A 364 5.71 -5.23 -7.59
CA GLU A 364 6.81 -4.87 -8.48
C GLU A 364 7.96 -5.89 -8.34
N PRO A 365 8.18 -6.79 -9.32
CA PRO A 365 9.11 -7.91 -9.17
C PRO A 365 10.59 -7.53 -9.21
N LEU A 366 10.95 -6.38 -9.81
CA LEU A 366 12.34 -6.01 -10.06
C LEU A 366 12.73 -4.72 -9.32
N PHE A 367 13.98 -4.68 -8.88
CA PHE A 367 14.64 -3.50 -8.33
C PHE A 367 15.76 -3.05 -9.28
N TYR A 368 15.94 -1.73 -9.43
CA TYR A 368 17.01 -1.16 -10.24
C TYR A 368 17.33 0.27 -9.79
N ASP A 369 18.56 0.50 -9.31
CA ASP A 369 19.09 1.85 -9.08
C ASP A 369 19.98 2.29 -10.26
N TYR A 370 19.46 3.22 -11.05
CA TYR A 370 20.16 3.76 -12.22
C TYR A 370 21.45 4.53 -11.86
N ARG A 371 21.63 4.93 -10.60
CA ARG A 371 22.80 5.70 -10.15
C ARG A 371 24.02 4.82 -9.89
N GLU A 372 23.78 3.57 -9.52
CA GLU A 372 24.82 2.63 -9.14
C GLU A 372 25.35 1.84 -10.35
N GLY A 373 24.62 1.86 -11.47
CA GLY A 373 25.03 1.17 -12.70
C GLY A 373 25.05 -0.36 -12.57
N VAL A 374 24.47 -0.90 -11.51
CA VAL A 374 24.34 -2.33 -11.23
C VAL A 374 23.22 -2.92 -12.09
N GLU A 375 23.34 -4.19 -12.48
CA GLU A 375 22.26 -4.89 -13.19
C GLU A 375 20.97 -4.94 -12.35
N PRO A 376 19.77 -4.94 -12.98
CA PRO A 376 18.53 -5.15 -12.26
C PRO A 376 18.55 -6.46 -11.47
N SER A 377 17.90 -6.45 -10.31
CA SER A 377 17.79 -7.61 -9.42
C SER A 377 16.34 -7.88 -9.05
N VAL A 378 16.10 -9.03 -8.41
CA VAL A 378 14.80 -9.35 -7.83
C VAL A 378 14.53 -8.42 -6.65
N ASN A 379 13.33 -7.86 -6.59
CA ASN A 379 12.91 -7.00 -5.50
C ASN A 379 12.38 -7.82 -4.31
N ASN A 380 13.30 -8.26 -3.45
CA ASN A 380 12.97 -9.07 -2.27
C ASN A 380 11.96 -8.39 -1.33
N VAL A 381 12.02 -7.06 -1.21
CA VAL A 381 11.07 -6.31 -0.38
C VAL A 381 9.65 -6.41 -0.96
N SER A 382 9.49 -6.26 -2.28
CA SER A 382 8.18 -6.42 -2.91
C SER A 382 7.67 -7.87 -2.89
N ILE A 383 8.55 -8.88 -2.88
CA ILE A 383 8.15 -10.27 -2.60
C ILE A 383 7.56 -10.37 -1.20
N LEU A 384 8.23 -9.85 -0.18
CA LEU A 384 7.71 -9.88 1.19
C LEU A 384 6.36 -9.19 1.33
N ALA A 385 6.19 -8.03 0.67
CA ALA A 385 4.90 -7.34 0.64
C ALA A 385 3.80 -8.22 0.03
N LYS A 386 4.12 -8.94 -1.06
CA LYS A 386 3.16 -9.82 -1.73
C LYS A 386 2.83 -11.06 -0.90
N LEU A 387 3.83 -11.66 -0.24
CA LEU A 387 3.62 -12.79 0.66
C LEU A 387 2.79 -12.40 1.88
N TYR A 388 2.95 -11.18 2.37
CA TYR A 388 2.10 -10.65 3.43
C TYR A 388 0.64 -10.48 2.98
N GLU A 389 0.40 -9.95 1.77
CA GLU A 389 -0.95 -9.91 1.17
C GLU A 389 -1.55 -11.32 1.07
N ILE A 390 -0.77 -12.31 0.59
CA ILE A 390 -1.21 -13.71 0.48
C ILE A 390 -1.50 -14.33 1.87
N SER A 391 -0.65 -14.06 2.86
CA SER A 391 -0.87 -14.51 4.25
C SER A 391 -2.15 -13.93 4.82
N MET A 392 -2.40 -12.64 4.62
CA MET A 392 -3.67 -12.01 4.98
C MET A 392 -4.82 -12.71 4.24
N GLU A 393 -4.72 -12.89 2.92
CA GLU A 393 -5.74 -13.58 2.14
C GLU A 393 -6.05 -14.99 2.65
N ALA A 394 -5.06 -15.74 3.13
CA ALA A 394 -5.23 -17.07 3.71
C ALA A 394 -6.05 -17.07 5.01
N GLN A 395 -6.03 -15.98 5.79
CA GLN A 395 -6.86 -15.83 6.99
C GLN A 395 -8.33 -15.66 6.63
N TYR A 396 -8.63 -15.11 5.46
CA TYR A 396 -9.99 -14.80 5.01
C TYR A 396 -10.58 -15.86 4.09
N VAL A 397 -10.12 -17.11 4.11
CA VAL A 397 -10.61 -18.14 3.17
C VAL A 397 -12.09 -18.47 3.39
N ASN A 398 -12.44 -18.67 4.66
CA ASN A 398 -13.79 -18.94 5.14
C ASN A 398 -13.88 -18.52 6.62
N ASP A 399 -15.07 -18.64 7.19
CA ASP A 399 -15.35 -18.26 8.57
C ASP A 399 -14.46 -18.99 9.58
N ASP A 400 -14.19 -20.28 9.36
CA ASP A 400 -13.36 -21.10 10.24
C ASP A 400 -11.90 -20.64 10.22
N SER A 401 -11.34 -20.38 9.04
CA SER A 401 -9.98 -19.85 8.88
C SER A 401 -9.83 -18.48 9.56
N LEU A 402 -10.82 -17.59 9.41
CA LEU A 402 -10.80 -16.28 10.02
C LEU A 402 -10.92 -16.36 11.54
N LYS A 403 -11.88 -17.15 12.04
CA LYS A 403 -12.06 -17.40 13.47
C LYS A 403 -10.81 -17.99 14.10
N TYR A 404 -10.20 -18.97 13.43
CA TYR A 404 -8.95 -19.58 13.86
C TYR A 404 -7.82 -18.55 13.92
N ALA A 405 -7.63 -17.76 12.85
CA ALA A 405 -6.59 -16.73 12.80
C ALA A 405 -6.74 -15.70 13.93
N LEU A 406 -7.96 -15.19 14.16
CA LEU A 406 -8.23 -14.22 15.23
C LEU A 406 -7.96 -14.83 16.61
N LEU A 407 -8.39 -16.06 16.88
CA LEU A 407 -8.14 -16.72 18.17
C LEU A 407 -6.65 -17.05 18.40
N CYS A 408 -5.91 -17.41 17.34
CA CYS A 408 -4.49 -17.73 17.42
C CYS A 408 -3.60 -16.53 17.81
N THR A 409 -4.04 -15.30 17.53
CA THR A 409 -3.32 -14.10 18.01
C THR A 409 -3.30 -13.96 19.53
N ASN A 410 -4.09 -14.78 20.24
CA ASN A 410 -4.26 -14.71 21.68
C ASN A 410 -4.80 -13.34 22.17
N CYS A 411 -5.36 -12.54 21.26
CA CYS A 411 -5.90 -11.20 21.53
C CYS A 411 -7.32 -11.26 22.09
N PHE A 412 -8.14 -12.20 21.61
CA PHE A 412 -9.56 -12.26 21.92
C PHE A 412 -9.92 -13.36 22.92
N SER A 413 -10.95 -13.12 23.72
CA SER A 413 -11.57 -14.14 24.59
C SER A 413 -12.57 -15.00 23.83
N SER A 414 -13.26 -14.40 22.86
CA SER A 414 -14.27 -15.03 22.01
C SER A 414 -14.32 -14.32 20.66
N VAL A 415 -14.73 -15.06 19.63
CA VAL A 415 -14.95 -14.56 18.28
C VAL A 415 -16.28 -15.12 17.79
N ASP A 416 -17.24 -14.23 17.62
CA ASP A 416 -18.55 -14.54 17.09
C ASP A 416 -18.71 -13.94 15.68
N ILE A 417 -19.40 -14.67 14.80
CA ILE A 417 -19.52 -14.32 13.39
C ILE A 417 -20.99 -14.22 13.05
N PHE A 418 -21.37 -13.11 12.44
CA PHE A 418 -22.75 -12.78 12.12
C PHE A 418 -22.86 -12.21 10.71
N ASP A 419 -23.97 -12.50 10.05
CA ASP A 419 -24.45 -11.62 8.98
C ASP A 419 -25.07 -10.38 9.63
N SER A 420 -24.82 -9.20 9.06
CA SER A 420 -25.31 -7.93 9.64
C SER A 420 -26.83 -7.86 9.80
N GLY A 421 -27.58 -8.76 9.14
CA GLY A 421 -29.04 -8.83 9.20
C GLY A 421 -29.74 -7.64 8.54
N ILE A 422 -28.99 -6.61 8.12
CA ILE A 422 -29.50 -5.46 7.37
C ILE A 422 -29.91 -5.95 5.98
N THR A 423 -31.22 -6.08 5.78
CA THR A 423 -31.83 -6.47 4.50
C THR A 423 -32.61 -5.32 3.85
N GLY A 424 -32.72 -4.17 4.53
CA GLY A 424 -33.49 -3.01 4.09
C GLY A 424 -32.71 -1.71 4.26
N GLU A 425 -33.03 -0.72 3.43
CA GLU A 425 -32.47 0.63 3.45
C GLU A 425 -32.88 1.36 4.74
N ASN A 426 -31.95 2.12 5.32
CA ASN A 426 -32.23 2.97 6.46
C ASN A 426 -32.38 4.39 5.92
N GLU A 427 -33.62 4.77 5.57
CA GLU A 427 -33.92 6.04 4.89
C GLU A 427 -33.31 7.27 5.58
N GLU A 428 -33.21 7.26 6.91
CA GLU A 428 -32.57 8.36 7.67
C GLU A 428 -31.06 8.41 7.41
N ILE A 429 -30.37 7.28 7.53
CA ILE A 429 -28.92 7.21 7.29
C ILE A 429 -28.59 7.41 5.81
N ASP A 430 -29.40 6.85 4.91
CA ASP A 430 -29.25 7.04 3.47
C ASP A 430 -29.42 8.51 3.10
N GLY A 431 -30.39 9.22 3.71
CA GLY A 431 -30.53 10.66 3.56
C GLY A 431 -29.28 11.45 4.01
N ILE A 432 -28.65 11.05 5.12
CA ILE A 432 -27.38 11.64 5.60
C ILE A 432 -26.24 11.39 4.59
N ILE A 433 -26.10 10.16 4.10
CA ILE A 433 -25.08 9.76 3.13
C ILE A 433 -25.25 10.55 1.81
N GLU A 434 -26.48 10.63 1.30
CA GLU A 434 -26.81 11.37 0.08
C GLU A 434 -26.52 12.87 0.24
N GLN A 435 -26.93 13.46 1.36
CA GLN A 435 -26.67 14.88 1.65
C GLN A 435 -25.16 15.17 1.73
N ALA A 436 -24.39 14.35 2.45
CA ALA A 436 -22.93 14.50 2.53
C ALA A 436 -22.26 14.35 1.16
N SER A 437 -22.71 13.39 0.34
CA SER A 437 -22.21 13.17 -1.03
C SER A 437 -22.52 14.36 -1.94
N ALA A 438 -23.73 14.91 -1.86
CA ALA A 438 -24.13 16.09 -2.61
C ALA A 438 -23.33 17.34 -2.20
N MET A 439 -23.06 17.52 -0.90
CA MET A 439 -22.21 18.61 -0.40
C MET A 439 -20.78 18.51 -0.95
N GLN A 440 -20.18 17.32 -0.94
CA GLN A 440 -18.84 17.10 -1.48
C GLN A 440 -18.80 17.35 -3.01
N ALA A 441 -19.77 16.81 -3.75
CA ALA A 441 -19.86 17.02 -5.20
C ALA A 441 -20.04 18.51 -5.55
N SER A 442 -20.93 19.21 -4.86
CA SER A 442 -21.15 20.65 -5.05
C SER A 442 -19.91 21.46 -4.73
N THR A 443 -19.20 21.12 -3.65
CA THR A 443 -17.94 21.79 -3.25
C THR A 443 -16.88 21.60 -4.33
N ARG A 444 -16.76 20.38 -4.89
CA ARG A 444 -15.82 20.09 -5.98
C ARG A 444 -16.16 20.86 -7.25
N VAL A 445 -17.41 20.86 -7.67
CA VAL A 445 -17.86 21.60 -8.87
C VAL A 445 -17.58 23.10 -8.73
N ALA A 446 -17.96 23.69 -7.59
CA ALA A 446 -17.68 25.10 -7.31
C ALA A 446 -16.17 25.39 -7.36
N ALA A 447 -15.34 24.52 -6.78
CA ALA A 447 -13.89 24.69 -6.81
C ALA A 447 -13.31 24.56 -8.24
N VAL A 448 -13.87 23.69 -9.09
CA VAL A 448 -13.48 23.59 -10.52
C VAL A 448 -13.83 24.89 -11.25
N ASP A 449 -15.04 25.41 -11.05
CA ASP A 449 -15.49 26.63 -11.72
C ASP A 449 -14.71 27.87 -11.24
N GLU A 450 -14.39 27.95 -9.95
CA GLU A 450 -13.52 29.00 -9.41
C GLU A 450 -12.10 28.92 -9.99
N CYS A 451 -11.52 27.72 -10.12
CA CYS A 451 -10.21 27.53 -10.76
C CYS A 451 -10.23 27.98 -12.23
N ALA A 452 -11.30 27.64 -12.97
CA ALA A 452 -11.46 28.05 -14.36
C ALA A 452 -11.58 29.58 -14.48
N LEU A 453 -12.36 30.22 -13.59
CA LEU A 453 -12.54 31.67 -13.56
C LEU A 453 -11.24 32.41 -13.23
N GLU A 454 -10.40 31.89 -12.32
CA GLU A 454 -9.12 32.51 -11.93
C GLU A 454 -8.15 32.68 -13.10
N ILE A 455 -8.23 31.81 -14.13
CA ILE A 455 -7.43 31.91 -15.36
C ILE A 455 -8.22 32.45 -16.56
N GLY A 456 -9.41 33.00 -16.32
CA GLY A 456 -10.26 33.56 -17.37
C GLY A 456 -10.84 32.53 -18.35
N ALA A 457 -10.88 31.26 -17.97
CA ALA A 457 -11.41 30.18 -18.79
C ALA A 457 -12.95 30.16 -18.74
N THR A 458 -13.57 30.26 -19.91
CA THR A 458 -15.01 30.14 -20.16
C THR A 458 -15.24 29.04 -21.22
N ALA A 459 -16.48 28.59 -21.35
CA ALA A 459 -16.83 27.58 -22.37
C ALA A 459 -16.42 28.00 -23.79
N ASP A 460 -16.41 29.30 -24.08
CA ASP A 460 -16.14 29.85 -25.41
C ASP A 460 -14.66 30.14 -25.68
N ASN A 461 -13.81 30.21 -24.64
CA ASN A 461 -12.40 30.58 -24.79
C ASN A 461 -11.41 29.56 -24.19
N ILE A 462 -11.88 28.42 -23.68
CA ILE A 462 -11.04 27.39 -23.05
C ILE A 462 -9.93 26.89 -23.98
N SER A 463 -10.14 26.92 -25.30
CA SER A 463 -9.13 26.57 -26.31
C SER A 463 -7.97 27.57 -26.41
N ASN A 464 -8.13 28.78 -25.86
CA ASN A 464 -7.12 29.83 -25.85
C ASN A 464 -6.28 29.82 -24.58
N VAL A 465 -6.70 29.05 -23.56
CA VAL A 465 -5.96 28.86 -22.31
C VAL A 465 -4.75 27.98 -22.59
N SER A 466 -3.58 28.44 -22.17
CA SER A 466 -2.33 27.69 -22.35
C SER A 466 -2.05 26.78 -21.15
N MET A 467 -1.15 25.82 -21.34
CA MET A 467 -0.66 24.98 -20.24
C MET A 467 0.09 25.80 -19.17
N ASP A 468 0.75 26.90 -19.57
CA ASP A 468 1.50 27.77 -18.67
C ASP A 468 0.57 28.55 -17.73
N ASP A 469 -0.63 28.91 -18.19
CA ASP A 469 -1.65 29.54 -17.35
C ASP A 469 -2.10 28.60 -16.22
N ILE A 470 -2.26 27.31 -16.54
CA ILE A 470 -2.65 26.27 -15.57
C ILE A 470 -1.50 25.95 -14.62
N ASP A 471 -0.25 25.93 -15.09
CA ASP A 471 0.91 25.74 -14.22
C ASP A 471 1.03 26.89 -13.20
N THR A 472 0.84 28.13 -13.66
CA THR A 472 0.82 29.32 -12.80
C THR A 472 -0.29 29.23 -11.74
N LEU A 473 -1.49 28.78 -12.13
CA LEU A 473 -2.60 28.54 -11.21
C LEU A 473 -2.29 27.44 -10.18
N ALA A 474 -1.75 26.30 -10.61
CA ALA A 474 -1.43 25.19 -9.71
C ALA A 474 -0.35 25.58 -8.69
N GLN A 475 0.61 26.42 -9.09
CA GLN A 475 1.62 26.96 -8.20
C GLN A 475 1.02 27.93 -7.19
N SER A 476 0.15 28.85 -7.60
CA SER A 476 -0.49 29.82 -6.70
C SER A 476 -1.44 29.16 -5.70
N LEU A 477 -2.11 28.08 -6.09
CA LEU A 477 -3.04 27.31 -5.26
C LEU A 477 -2.38 26.16 -4.49
N THR A 478 -1.04 26.13 -4.40
CA THR A 478 -0.37 25.07 -3.65
C THR A 478 -0.76 25.14 -2.17
N ASN A 479 -1.39 24.06 -1.68
CA ASN A 479 -1.90 23.89 -0.30
C ASN A 479 -3.22 24.63 0.02
N THR A 480 -4.00 25.07 -0.97
CA THR A 480 -5.31 25.71 -0.75
C THR A 480 -6.48 24.71 -0.67
N GLY A 481 -6.23 23.50 -0.18
CA GLY A 481 -7.23 22.42 -0.10
C GLY A 481 -7.67 21.94 -1.49
N ILE A 482 -8.98 21.80 -1.68
CA ILE A 482 -9.60 21.20 -2.88
C ILE A 482 -9.24 21.92 -4.18
N LYS A 483 -9.07 23.25 -4.15
CA LYS A 483 -8.63 24.04 -5.31
C LYS A 483 -7.21 23.68 -5.76
N GLY A 484 -6.31 23.50 -4.78
CA GLY A 484 -4.96 23.04 -5.02
C GLY A 484 -4.89 21.61 -5.56
N GLU A 485 -5.82 20.74 -5.17
CA GLU A 485 -5.95 19.38 -5.72
C GLU A 485 -6.45 19.42 -7.18
N ILE A 486 -7.53 20.15 -7.45
CA ILE A 486 -8.14 20.31 -8.78
C ILE A 486 -7.14 20.89 -9.79
N SER A 487 -6.46 21.99 -9.45
CA SER A 487 -5.50 22.64 -10.35
C SER A 487 -4.32 21.72 -10.70
N LYS A 488 -3.84 20.93 -9.74
CA LYS A 488 -2.80 19.92 -9.98
C LYS A 488 -3.28 18.75 -10.85
N GLU A 489 -4.50 18.25 -10.61
CA GLU A 489 -5.10 17.22 -11.46
C GLU A 489 -5.24 17.70 -12.90
N TRP A 490 -5.75 18.92 -13.08
CA TRP A 490 -5.95 19.55 -14.39
C TRP A 490 -4.61 19.72 -15.13
N LEU A 491 -3.60 20.29 -14.46
CA LEU A 491 -2.25 20.44 -15.00
C LEU A 491 -1.64 19.09 -15.41
N GLY A 492 -1.85 18.05 -14.59
CA GLY A 492 -1.39 16.71 -14.88
C GLY A 492 -1.99 16.17 -16.18
N LEU A 493 -3.31 16.25 -16.34
CA LEU A 493 -4.01 15.74 -17.52
C LEU A 493 -3.65 16.51 -18.80
N CYS A 494 -3.32 17.80 -18.72
CA CYS A 494 -2.86 18.60 -19.88
C CYS A 494 -1.57 18.06 -20.52
N GLN A 495 -0.84 17.15 -19.85
CA GLN A 495 0.32 16.48 -20.44
C GLN A 495 -0.05 15.49 -21.54
N ILE A 496 -1.30 15.01 -21.54
CA ILE A 496 -1.76 13.91 -22.41
C ILE A 496 -3.07 14.23 -23.13
N LEU A 497 -3.78 15.28 -22.72
CA LEU A 497 -5.02 15.79 -23.29
C LEU A 497 -4.90 17.27 -23.66
N SER A 498 -5.81 17.74 -24.50
CA SER A 498 -6.03 19.19 -24.67
C SER A 498 -6.49 19.84 -23.36
N VAL A 499 -6.28 21.15 -23.20
CA VAL A 499 -6.70 21.89 -22.00
C VAL A 499 -8.20 21.73 -21.73
N ALA A 500 -9.02 21.76 -22.80
CA ALA A 500 -10.46 21.60 -22.73
C ALA A 500 -10.88 20.19 -22.30
N ASP A 501 -10.30 19.15 -22.91
CA ASP A 501 -10.58 17.75 -22.55
C ASP A 501 -10.10 17.44 -21.12
N ALA A 502 -8.97 18.00 -20.71
CA ALA A 502 -8.46 17.86 -19.35
C ALA A 502 -9.39 18.50 -18.32
N LEU A 503 -9.95 19.69 -18.61
CA LEU A 503 -10.94 20.33 -17.73
C LEU A 503 -12.23 19.51 -17.67
N ASP A 504 -12.74 19.05 -18.82
CA ASP A 504 -13.91 18.17 -18.89
C ASP A 504 -13.70 16.90 -18.06
N ALA A 505 -12.53 16.28 -18.18
CA ALA A 505 -12.17 15.10 -17.41
C ALA A 505 -12.17 15.36 -15.89
N VAL A 506 -11.59 16.47 -15.42
CA VAL A 506 -11.58 16.84 -14.00
C VAL A 506 -13.00 17.12 -13.50
N ARG A 507 -13.78 17.87 -14.28
CA ARG A 507 -15.18 18.23 -13.97
C ARG A 507 -16.07 16.99 -13.86
N ASN A 508 -15.87 16.01 -14.73
CA ASN A 508 -16.62 14.75 -14.73
C ASN A 508 -15.97 13.63 -13.90
N ASN A 509 -14.93 13.93 -13.12
CA ASN A 509 -14.20 12.97 -12.27
C ASN A 509 -13.65 11.73 -13.03
N ARG A 510 -13.21 11.91 -14.28
CA ARG A 510 -12.68 10.86 -15.17
C ARG A 510 -11.15 10.68 -15.08
N THR A 511 -10.50 11.46 -14.22
CA THR A 511 -9.02 11.52 -14.07
C THR A 511 -8.39 10.15 -13.89
N ALA A 512 -8.94 9.31 -13.01
CA ALA A 512 -8.38 7.98 -12.71
C ALA A 512 -8.41 7.04 -13.93
N GLU A 513 -9.51 7.05 -14.68
CA GLU A 513 -9.70 6.19 -15.87
C GLU A 513 -8.74 6.59 -17.01
N ILE A 514 -8.53 7.90 -17.18
CA ILE A 514 -7.57 8.44 -18.15
C ILE A 514 -6.13 8.04 -17.82
N TRP A 515 -5.72 8.17 -16.55
CA TRP A 515 -4.38 7.75 -16.12
C TRP A 515 -4.20 6.22 -16.21
N ALA A 516 -5.25 5.44 -15.95
CA ALA A 516 -5.22 3.98 -16.12
C ALA A 516 -5.05 3.60 -17.61
N PHE A 517 -5.76 4.29 -18.51
CA PHE A 517 -5.59 4.13 -19.95
C PHE A 517 -4.18 4.50 -20.40
N GLN A 518 -3.66 5.66 -19.98
CA GLN A 518 -2.30 6.10 -20.33
C GLN A 518 -1.25 5.05 -19.92
N LYS A 519 -1.31 4.57 -18.68
CA LYS A 519 -0.42 3.50 -18.17
C LYS A 519 -0.54 2.22 -18.99
N SER A 520 -1.74 1.89 -19.45
CA SER A 520 -2.00 0.70 -20.27
C SER A 520 -1.35 0.80 -21.64
N VAL A 521 -1.39 1.98 -22.27
CA VAL A 521 -0.76 2.23 -23.57
C VAL A 521 0.76 2.30 -23.43
N GLU A 522 1.24 3.00 -22.41
CA GLU A 522 2.66 3.26 -22.23
C GLU A 522 3.39 2.04 -21.72
N HIS A 523 2.94 1.40 -20.64
CA HIS A 523 3.79 0.47 -19.88
C HIS A 523 3.38 -0.99 -19.97
N PHE A 524 2.11 -1.31 -20.28
CA PHE A 524 1.66 -2.70 -20.24
C PHE A 524 2.17 -3.48 -21.45
N ILE A 525 3.21 -4.28 -21.22
CA ILE A 525 3.94 -5.05 -22.24
C ILE A 525 3.01 -5.90 -23.11
N HIS A 526 1.98 -6.50 -22.51
CA HIS A 526 1.01 -7.35 -23.21
C HIS A 526 0.00 -6.57 -24.06
N LEU A 527 -0.26 -5.28 -23.76
CA LEU A 527 -1.19 -4.43 -24.51
C LEU A 527 -0.50 -3.51 -25.50
N ARG A 528 0.74 -3.07 -25.22
CA ARG A 528 1.49 -2.11 -26.05
C ARG A 528 1.52 -2.56 -27.52
N SER A 529 1.72 -3.84 -27.76
CA SER A 529 1.74 -4.41 -29.11
C SER A 529 0.40 -4.26 -29.85
N PHE A 530 -0.72 -4.36 -29.15
CA PHE A 530 -2.06 -4.15 -29.72
C PHE A 530 -2.26 -2.70 -30.14
N PHE A 531 -1.88 -1.76 -29.27
CA PHE A 531 -1.95 -0.33 -29.59
C PHE A 531 -1.04 0.05 -30.75
N ASP A 532 0.14 -0.56 -30.87
CA ASP A 532 1.08 -0.28 -31.95
C ASP A 532 0.53 -0.69 -33.31
N VAL A 533 -0.09 -1.88 -33.40
CA VAL A 533 -0.72 -2.35 -34.63
C VAL A 533 -1.97 -1.54 -34.96
N LEU A 534 -2.83 -1.25 -33.97
CA LEU A 534 -4.00 -0.40 -34.17
C LEU A 534 -3.60 1.01 -34.65
N LYS A 535 -2.58 1.62 -34.05
CA LYS A 535 -2.07 2.94 -34.45
C LYS A 535 -1.52 2.93 -35.86
N ALA A 536 -0.78 1.88 -36.24
CA ALA A 536 -0.27 1.73 -37.60
C ALA A 536 -1.42 1.63 -38.61
N ASP A 537 -2.40 0.78 -38.35
CA ASP A 537 -3.54 0.58 -39.27
C ASP A 537 -4.45 1.81 -39.34
N LEU A 538 -4.73 2.49 -38.22
CA LEU A 538 -5.47 3.76 -38.20
C LEU A 538 -4.77 4.85 -39.01
N LYS A 539 -3.43 4.94 -38.91
CA LYS A 539 -2.65 5.91 -39.69
C LYS A 539 -2.75 5.67 -41.20
N VAL A 540 -2.83 4.41 -41.63
CA VAL A 540 -2.89 4.04 -43.06
C VAL A 540 -4.31 4.11 -43.60
N HIS A 541 -5.30 3.68 -42.82
CA HIS A 541 -6.66 3.43 -43.30
C HIS A 541 -7.71 4.41 -42.76
N GLY A 542 -7.37 5.24 -41.77
CA GLY A 542 -8.29 6.14 -41.06
C GLY A 542 -9.28 5.44 -40.12
N GLN A 543 -9.45 4.12 -40.25
CA GLN A 543 -10.30 3.27 -39.41
C GLN A 543 -9.83 1.83 -39.45
N VAL A 544 -10.12 1.05 -38.41
CA VAL A 544 -9.89 -0.40 -38.36
C VAL A 544 -11.23 -1.13 -38.26
N LYS A 545 -11.57 -1.91 -39.27
CA LYS A 545 -12.80 -2.72 -39.30
C LYS A 545 -12.48 -4.18 -38.98
N LEU A 546 -13.04 -4.68 -37.88
CA LEU A 546 -12.88 -6.08 -37.47
C LEU A 546 -14.24 -6.77 -37.49
N VAL A 547 -14.40 -7.81 -38.32
CA VAL A 547 -15.68 -8.50 -38.53
C VAL A 547 -15.56 -9.98 -38.13
N GLY A 548 -16.37 -10.38 -37.16
CA GLY A 548 -16.43 -11.75 -36.65
C GLY A 548 -15.35 -12.06 -35.61
N SER A 549 -15.71 -12.88 -34.62
CA SER A 549 -14.83 -13.23 -33.49
C SER A 549 -13.50 -13.82 -33.93
N ASP A 550 -13.48 -14.63 -34.99
CA ASP A 550 -12.27 -15.33 -35.42
C ASP A 550 -11.26 -14.37 -36.05
N ASN A 551 -11.71 -13.43 -36.86
CA ASN A 551 -10.83 -12.42 -37.44
C ASN A 551 -10.33 -11.44 -36.38
N ILE A 552 -11.20 -11.05 -35.44
CA ILE A 552 -10.83 -10.23 -34.29
C ILE A 552 -9.72 -10.94 -33.48
N ASN A 553 -9.93 -12.19 -33.08
CA ASN A 553 -8.94 -12.97 -32.34
C ASN A 553 -7.64 -13.13 -33.12
N LYS A 554 -7.72 -13.47 -34.41
CA LYS A 554 -6.55 -13.66 -35.28
C LYS A 554 -5.73 -12.39 -35.40
N TYR A 555 -6.37 -11.23 -35.45
CA TYR A 555 -5.71 -9.92 -35.49
C TYR A 555 -4.79 -9.74 -34.26
N PHE A 556 -5.33 -9.89 -33.05
CA PHE A 556 -4.57 -9.70 -31.81
C PHE A 556 -3.57 -10.84 -31.51
N ILE A 557 -3.92 -12.11 -31.79
CA ILE A 557 -3.01 -13.25 -31.59
C ILE A 557 -1.77 -13.14 -32.48
N LYS A 558 -1.94 -12.68 -33.74
CA LYS A 558 -0.82 -12.46 -34.66
C LYS A 558 0.19 -11.48 -34.06
N THR A 559 -0.30 -10.41 -33.44
CA THR A 559 0.52 -9.39 -32.79
C THR A 559 1.34 -9.94 -31.62
N LEU A 560 0.72 -10.66 -30.67
CA LEU A 560 1.47 -11.30 -29.58
C LEU A 560 2.50 -12.31 -30.09
N SER A 561 2.12 -13.07 -31.13
CA SER A 561 3.01 -14.07 -31.74
C SER A 561 4.22 -13.44 -32.41
N GLN A 562 4.08 -12.23 -32.95
CA GLN A 562 5.19 -11.48 -33.54
C GLN A 562 6.15 -11.00 -32.46
N VAL A 563 5.65 -10.32 -31.41
CA VAL A 563 6.47 -9.85 -30.28
C VAL A 563 7.24 -11.01 -29.65
N ALA A 564 6.57 -12.15 -29.47
CA ALA A 564 7.19 -13.33 -28.89
C ALA A 564 8.29 -13.97 -29.75
N LYS A 565 8.34 -13.69 -31.05
CA LYS A 565 9.45 -14.09 -31.93
C LYS A 565 10.62 -13.11 -31.82
N GLU A 566 10.32 -11.83 -31.65
CA GLU A 566 11.30 -10.74 -31.57
C GLU A 566 11.96 -10.66 -30.19
N GLN A 567 11.22 -11.00 -29.12
CA GLN A 567 11.65 -10.80 -27.73
C GLN A 567 11.77 -12.14 -26.99
N LYS A 568 13.01 -12.56 -26.74
CA LYS A 568 13.32 -13.79 -26.00
C LYS A 568 12.81 -13.66 -24.55
N GLY A 569 12.20 -14.73 -24.03
CA GLY A 569 11.64 -14.76 -22.68
C GLY A 569 10.20 -14.23 -22.55
N PHE A 570 9.69 -13.48 -23.54
CA PHE A 570 8.35 -12.89 -23.51
C PHE A 570 7.24 -13.90 -23.17
N LYS A 571 7.21 -15.05 -23.84
CA LYS A 571 6.18 -16.09 -23.60
C LYS A 571 6.22 -16.62 -22.17
N LYS A 572 7.42 -16.84 -21.62
CA LYS A 572 7.59 -17.37 -20.26
C LYS A 572 7.07 -16.34 -19.24
N PHE A 573 7.42 -15.07 -19.42
CA PHE A 573 6.94 -13.98 -18.58
C PHE A 573 5.41 -13.83 -18.66
N ILE A 574 4.82 -13.74 -19.85
CA ILE A 574 3.36 -13.63 -20.01
C ILE A 574 2.63 -14.85 -19.43
N LYS A 575 3.18 -16.06 -19.60
CA LYS A 575 2.60 -17.28 -19.01
C LYS A 575 2.55 -17.21 -17.48
N LYS A 576 3.61 -16.71 -16.84
CA LYS A 576 3.71 -16.60 -15.37
C LYS A 576 2.84 -15.47 -14.80
N LEU A 577 2.55 -14.42 -15.58
CA LEU A 577 1.64 -13.35 -15.17
C LEU A 577 0.17 -13.78 -15.02
N ASN A 578 -0.23 -14.94 -15.57
CA ASN A 578 -1.60 -15.47 -15.49
C ASN A 578 -2.69 -14.42 -15.80
N ILE A 579 -2.50 -13.67 -16.90
CA ILE A 579 -3.38 -12.56 -17.27
C ILE A 579 -4.77 -13.09 -17.64
N SER A 580 -5.81 -12.60 -16.97
CA SER A 580 -7.18 -13.02 -17.25
C SER A 580 -7.53 -12.78 -18.72
N GLY A 581 -7.82 -13.86 -19.44
CA GLY A 581 -8.19 -13.82 -20.86
C GLY A 581 -7.02 -13.89 -21.86
N ILE A 582 -5.77 -14.02 -21.42
CA ILE A 582 -4.61 -14.35 -22.27
C ILE A 582 -3.96 -15.64 -21.74
N GLU A 583 -3.86 -16.67 -22.57
CA GLU A 583 -3.29 -17.97 -22.22
C GLU A 583 -2.13 -18.31 -23.17
N VAL A 584 -1.02 -18.81 -22.60
CA VAL A 584 0.12 -19.36 -23.36
C VAL A 584 0.08 -20.88 -23.28
N LEU A 585 -0.34 -21.51 -24.37
CA LEU A 585 -0.50 -22.96 -24.47
C LEU A 585 0.85 -23.70 -24.46
N GLU A 586 0.84 -25.00 -24.17
CA GLU A 586 2.05 -25.85 -24.12
C GLU A 586 2.84 -25.87 -25.43
N ASN A 587 2.15 -25.77 -26.58
CA ASN A 587 2.77 -25.64 -27.91
C ASN A 587 3.29 -24.23 -28.20
N ASN A 588 3.41 -23.37 -27.18
CA ASN A 588 3.85 -21.99 -27.24
C ASN A 588 2.97 -21.08 -28.14
N LYS A 589 1.70 -21.40 -28.34
CA LYS A 589 0.72 -20.54 -29.01
C LYS A 589 -0.06 -19.70 -28.00
N PHE A 590 -0.44 -18.48 -28.40
CA PHE A 590 -1.35 -17.65 -27.62
C PHE A 590 -2.80 -18.00 -27.90
N LYS A 591 -3.62 -17.93 -26.87
CA LYS A 591 -5.07 -17.90 -26.95
C LYS A 591 -5.56 -16.66 -26.21
N VAL A 592 -6.44 -15.89 -26.83
CA VAL A 592 -7.01 -14.68 -26.24
C VAL A 592 -8.53 -14.85 -26.23
N SER A 593 -9.18 -14.49 -25.13
CA SER A 593 -10.63 -14.59 -25.00
C SER A 593 -11.34 -13.41 -25.68
N ASN A 594 -12.51 -13.66 -26.28
CA ASN A 594 -13.36 -12.61 -26.83
C ASN A 594 -13.72 -11.55 -25.77
N ARG A 595 -13.98 -11.98 -24.53
CA ARG A 595 -14.31 -11.06 -23.42
C ARG A 595 -13.19 -10.05 -23.17
N PHE A 596 -11.94 -10.52 -23.14
CA PHE A 596 -10.78 -9.66 -22.97
C PHE A 596 -10.65 -8.66 -24.12
N ILE A 597 -10.74 -9.12 -25.37
CA ILE A 597 -10.60 -8.24 -26.54
C ILE A 597 -11.73 -7.21 -26.61
N TYR A 598 -12.97 -7.62 -26.36
CA TYR A 598 -14.09 -6.70 -26.42
C TYR A 598 -14.03 -5.67 -25.31
N LYS A 599 -13.54 -6.05 -24.13
CA LYS A 599 -13.24 -5.12 -23.04
C LYS A 599 -12.17 -4.11 -23.47
N LEU A 600 -11.04 -4.59 -24.01
CA LEU A 600 -9.96 -3.74 -24.53
C LEU A 600 -10.48 -2.75 -25.59
N ILE A 601 -11.25 -3.20 -26.58
CA ILE A 601 -11.77 -2.32 -27.62
C ILE A 601 -12.71 -1.26 -27.01
N ARG A 602 -13.65 -1.66 -26.14
CA ARG A 602 -14.62 -0.73 -25.56
C ARG A 602 -13.99 0.29 -24.61
N GLU A 603 -13.01 -0.12 -23.82
CA GLU A 603 -12.42 0.74 -22.77
C GLU A 603 -11.24 1.55 -23.27
N CYS A 604 -10.62 1.17 -24.39
CA CYS A 604 -9.38 1.80 -24.85
C CYS A 604 -9.47 2.37 -26.28
N THR A 605 -10.63 2.32 -26.93
CA THR A 605 -10.80 2.85 -28.28
C THR A 605 -12.12 3.59 -28.44
N ASP A 606 -12.15 4.56 -29.35
CA ASP A 606 -13.38 5.13 -29.88
C ASP A 606 -13.84 4.23 -31.04
N GLY A 607 -14.77 3.33 -30.74
CA GLY A 607 -15.19 2.30 -31.66
C GLY A 607 -16.66 1.94 -31.53
N GLU A 608 -17.33 1.88 -32.66
CA GLU A 608 -18.73 1.48 -32.73
C GLU A 608 -18.84 -0.05 -32.83
N LEU A 609 -19.62 -0.66 -31.94
CA LEU A 609 -19.95 -2.07 -31.97
C LEU A 609 -21.29 -2.27 -32.68
N TYR A 610 -21.24 -2.91 -33.83
CA TYR A 610 -22.42 -3.36 -34.58
C TYR A 610 -22.57 -4.88 -34.49
N ARG A 611 -23.81 -5.36 -34.54
CA ARG A 611 -24.11 -6.78 -34.70
C ARG A 611 -25.00 -6.96 -35.92
N SER A 612 -24.49 -7.67 -36.93
CA SER A 612 -25.27 -8.05 -38.11
C SER A 612 -25.38 -9.57 -38.14
N GLY A 613 -26.60 -10.11 -38.11
CA GLY A 613 -26.83 -11.57 -38.06
C GLY A 613 -26.18 -12.27 -36.86
N GLY A 614 -26.02 -11.57 -35.72
CA GLY A 614 -25.33 -12.09 -34.54
C GLY A 614 -23.80 -12.06 -34.60
N VAL A 615 -23.21 -11.66 -35.73
CA VAL A 615 -21.76 -11.52 -35.90
C VAL A 615 -21.32 -10.15 -35.36
N PRO A 616 -20.38 -10.09 -34.41
CA PRO A 616 -19.86 -8.84 -33.89
C PRO A 616 -18.96 -8.16 -34.92
N GLN A 617 -19.16 -6.86 -35.12
CA GLN A 617 -18.35 -6.01 -35.97
C GLN A 617 -17.93 -4.77 -35.18
N PHE A 618 -16.64 -4.47 -35.16
CA PHE A 618 -16.08 -3.26 -34.59
C PHE A 618 -15.54 -2.36 -35.70
N THR A 619 -15.90 -1.07 -35.64
CA THR A 619 -15.25 -0.02 -36.44
C THR A 619 -14.55 0.92 -35.48
N ILE A 620 -13.22 0.83 -35.41
CA ILE A 620 -12.38 1.64 -34.53
C ILE A 620 -11.89 2.85 -35.32
N THR A 621 -12.08 4.06 -34.80
CA THR A 621 -11.67 5.32 -35.43
C THR A 621 -10.59 6.05 -34.64
N ARG A 622 -10.54 5.89 -33.31
CA ARG A 622 -9.49 6.47 -32.44
C ARG A 622 -9.08 5.52 -31.31
N ILE A 623 -7.96 5.83 -30.66
CA ILE A 623 -7.45 5.13 -29.47
C ILE A 623 -7.60 6.09 -28.27
N GLY A 624 -8.26 5.63 -27.21
CA GLY A 624 -8.57 6.43 -26.02
C GLY A 624 -10.03 6.34 -25.55
N PRO A 625 -10.29 6.32 -24.23
CA PRO A 625 -11.66 6.39 -23.71
C PRO A 625 -12.24 7.81 -23.87
N PHE A 626 -13.57 7.88 -23.83
CA PHE A 626 -14.36 9.13 -23.83
C PHE A 626 -14.28 10.00 -25.09
N GLY A 627 -13.61 9.55 -26.14
CA GLY A 627 -13.50 10.29 -27.41
C GLY A 627 -12.58 11.53 -27.35
N TYR A 628 -11.84 11.72 -26.25
CA TYR A 628 -10.88 12.82 -26.11
C TYR A 628 -9.75 12.74 -27.16
N ASP A 629 -9.15 13.89 -27.45
CA ASP A 629 -8.00 13.96 -28.36
C ASP A 629 -6.69 13.72 -27.59
N TYR A 630 -6.33 12.45 -27.43
CA TYR A 630 -5.10 12.06 -26.73
C TYR A 630 -3.87 12.43 -27.55
N ASN A 631 -2.94 13.16 -26.93
CA ASN A 631 -1.64 13.44 -27.54
C ASN A 631 -0.70 12.22 -27.43
N ILE A 632 -1.00 11.17 -28.19
CA ILE A 632 -0.30 9.87 -28.12
C ILE A 632 1.19 9.99 -28.53
N ASN A 633 1.58 11.04 -29.26
CA ASN A 633 2.98 11.23 -29.65
C ASN A 633 3.85 11.78 -28.50
N VAL A 634 3.25 12.49 -27.54
CA VAL A 634 3.93 12.89 -26.29
C VAL A 634 4.08 11.69 -25.33
N LEU A 635 3.18 10.70 -25.40
CA LEU A 635 3.20 9.46 -24.57
C LEU A 635 4.43 8.55 -24.77
N ARG A 636 5.27 8.78 -25.80
CA ARG A 636 6.46 7.94 -26.07
C ARG A 636 7.80 8.63 -25.83
N HIS A 637 7.81 9.95 -25.61
CA HIS A 637 9.03 10.76 -25.53
C HIS A 637 9.21 11.55 -24.23
N SER A 638 8.24 11.52 -23.32
CA SER A 638 8.30 12.22 -22.02
C SER A 638 9.28 11.60 -21.00
N SER A 639 9.86 10.42 -21.25
CA SER A 639 10.72 9.73 -20.26
C SER A 639 12.20 10.13 -20.26
N ASN A 640 12.64 11.12 -21.04
CA ASN A 640 14.08 11.40 -21.24
C ASN A 640 14.59 12.79 -20.83
N GLN A 641 13.81 13.60 -20.10
CA GLN A 641 14.39 14.79 -19.48
C GLN A 641 14.36 14.69 -17.95
N PRO A 642 15.54 14.54 -17.29
CA PRO A 642 15.64 14.91 -15.90
C PRO A 642 15.23 16.38 -15.82
N ARG A 643 14.14 16.69 -15.12
CA ARG A 643 13.88 18.06 -14.69
C ARG A 643 15.03 18.44 -13.77
N VAL A 644 16.06 19.07 -14.34
CA VAL A 644 17.08 19.78 -13.59
C VAL A 644 16.31 20.80 -12.76
N ARG A 645 16.19 20.55 -11.46
CA ARG A 645 15.81 21.61 -10.51
C ARG A 645 16.82 22.72 -10.72
N ARG A 646 16.41 23.83 -11.33
CA ARG A 646 17.16 25.07 -11.24
C ARG A 646 17.17 25.42 -9.75
N VAL A 647 18.34 25.28 -9.14
CA VAL A 647 18.63 25.84 -7.84
C VAL A 647 18.50 27.36 -8.00
N ALA A 648 17.58 27.96 -7.26
CA ALA A 648 17.62 29.36 -6.89
C ALA A 648 18.05 29.42 -5.43
#